data_AF-A0A093YJM7-F1
#
_entry.id   AF-A0A093YJM7-F1
#
_cell.length_a   1.000
_cell.length_b   1.000
_cell.length_c   1.000
_cell.angle_alpha   90.00
_cell.angle_beta   90.00
_cell.angle_gamma   90.00
#
_symmetry.space_group_name_H-M   'P 1'
#
loop_
_entity.id
_entity.type
_entity.pdbx_description
1 polymer ?
#
loop_
_entity_poly.entity_id
_entity_poly.type
_entity_poly.pdbx_seq_one_letter_code
_entity_poly.pdbx_strand_id
1 'polypeptide(L)'
;MLANLKFITAILAVISGTAAQNAFEGAVGFGAVSTGGNGGTVVTVTNLEDSGAGSFRDAVSASNRIINFAVSGYIVLKSPVSLSSHITINGQTAPSPGIGVMAGEISASGKNNIVIRNFRMRQGNLDSQTGKSAFNMGESSNIILDHCSVAYGQWDSIDAVKAVNITVSNTIIAFPIGQQFGAHVEGGPATFIGNLWVSGHNRQPLAKSNTQYINNVVYNYQAAYTAANTGGYFSHDILNNYFITGPSTTSVSNYYYQMNDKQSVYAHGNYADTKNDGVLAGALENKVGSALVLDAPWDPTSVGLAKLSAADAYTSVLANAGASPRDEVDAFAVSTVQSLGKSGVIYTNQASTGLSNGGYGTLNVTMRLDEQEPLLSKVSTGEAESHVIDDSLSDPVPSRDIDDDVLPETATYGRNLGWSGAYIVVISRVIGSGIFATPGSITKSVGSIGISLLLWVAGAVLAACGLSISLEYGCMLPRSGGEKVYLEFTYRHPRFLASTLVAVQAVLLGFTASNCIIFGRYTVYAFVKHDASDFVQKLVAAGLLTAITVIHGGHVKTGIAIQNALGWVKVFLVVSMGFAGLYVILFRPRDAERPESVTETLSWDDLWEGSNWSWGIISTALFKVSYSYAGLHNVNNVLNEVKDPVRTLKSVGPIALLTACVFYLLVNIAYFAVIPLQEIKDSGELVAALFFERLFGNSIGQTVLPLAIAVSAAGNVMVTTFSAARVNQEIARQGFLPYASLFSSSRPFNTPLGGLIVHYIPSLLVITLPPLGDVYAFILDVEGYPGQFFALATTLGLLKLRRSHPELLRPFKAWLPAVWLRIGVCLALIAAPFVPPKEGKGDVSFFYATYAIVGIMILLFAVGYWYVYFVALPWWNGHRIEEETEVLDDGTSITKLVKVKNVEEVN
;
A
#
# COMPACT_ATOMS: atom_id res chain seq x y z
N MET A 1 8.59 6.77 -39.64
CA MET A 1 7.62 5.72 -39.27
C MET A 1 8.19 4.68 -38.29
N LEU A 2 9.46 4.25 -38.39
CA LEU A 2 10.10 3.33 -37.43
C LEU A 2 10.61 3.96 -36.11
N ALA A 3 10.75 5.29 -36.03
CA ALA A 3 11.16 6.00 -34.80
C ALA A 3 10.02 6.16 -33.78
N ASN A 4 8.76 6.21 -34.23
CA ASN A 4 7.59 6.42 -33.38
C ASN A 4 7.11 5.14 -32.69
N LEU A 5 7.55 3.96 -33.16
CA LEU A 5 7.19 2.68 -32.53
C LEU A 5 7.95 2.46 -31.21
N LYS A 6 9.19 2.98 -31.11
CA LYS A 6 10.02 2.88 -29.89
C LYS A 6 9.46 3.69 -28.71
N PHE A 7 8.76 4.78 -28.98
CA PHE A 7 8.09 5.60 -27.95
C PHE A 7 6.83 4.91 -27.41
N ILE A 8 6.14 4.15 -28.26
CA ILE A 8 4.94 3.37 -27.89
C ILE A 8 5.32 2.09 -27.13
N THR A 9 6.46 1.45 -27.46
CA THR A 9 6.98 0.31 -26.67
C THR A 9 7.47 0.75 -25.29
N ALA A 10 8.00 1.97 -25.16
CA ALA A 10 8.37 2.55 -23.86
C ALA A 10 7.15 2.84 -22.97
N ILE A 11 6.02 3.26 -23.55
CA ILE A 11 4.77 3.51 -22.81
C ILE A 11 4.09 2.19 -22.41
N LEU A 12 4.15 1.14 -23.24
CA LEU A 12 3.68 -0.21 -22.87
C LEU A 12 4.57 -0.91 -21.84
N ALA A 13 5.87 -0.58 -21.77
CA ALA A 13 6.77 -1.05 -20.72
C ALA A 13 6.45 -0.41 -19.36
N VAL A 14 5.91 0.81 -19.31
CA VAL A 14 5.45 1.47 -18.06
C VAL A 14 4.15 0.83 -17.53
N ILE A 15 3.36 0.18 -18.37
CA ILE A 15 2.13 -0.55 -17.98
C ILE A 15 2.44 -1.98 -17.48
N SER A 16 3.63 -2.51 -17.77
CA SER A 16 4.00 -3.90 -17.41
C SER A 16 4.92 -3.99 -16.18
N GLY A 17 5.10 -2.89 -15.45
CA GLY A 17 6.00 -2.80 -14.30
C GLY A 17 5.28 -2.63 -12.95
N THR A 18 4.19 -3.35 -12.68
CA THR A 18 3.82 -3.57 -11.28
C THR A 18 4.95 -4.40 -10.67
N ALA A 19 5.91 -3.77 -9.99
CA ALA A 19 6.85 -4.51 -9.16
C ALA A 19 6.00 -5.30 -8.18
N ALA A 20 5.91 -6.62 -8.40
CA ALA A 20 5.14 -7.50 -7.56
C ALA A 20 5.57 -7.30 -6.11
N GLN A 21 4.60 -7.25 -5.20
CA GLN A 21 4.87 -7.05 -3.79
C GLN A 21 5.84 -8.13 -3.30
N ASN A 22 6.99 -7.72 -2.75
CA ASN A 22 7.92 -8.66 -2.16
C ASN A 22 7.28 -9.38 -0.96
N ALA A 23 7.66 -10.64 -0.75
CA ALA A 23 7.15 -11.56 0.25
C ALA A 23 7.23 -10.98 1.66
N PHE A 24 8.36 -10.33 1.92
CA PHE A 24 8.70 -9.59 3.12
C PHE A 24 9.77 -8.55 2.75
N GLU A 25 10.02 -7.60 3.64
CA GLU A 25 11.09 -6.61 3.45
C GLU A 25 12.46 -7.29 3.32
N GLY A 26 13.20 -6.96 2.27
CA GLY A 26 14.49 -7.61 1.98
C GLY A 26 14.41 -8.94 1.23
N ALA A 27 13.21 -9.45 0.89
CA ALA A 27 13.09 -10.60 0.01
C ALA A 27 13.71 -10.31 -1.37
N VAL A 28 14.50 -11.26 -1.88
CA VAL A 28 15.27 -11.17 -3.12
C VAL A 28 15.06 -12.43 -3.97
N GLY A 29 15.53 -12.42 -5.22
CA GLY A 29 15.44 -13.57 -6.13
C GLY A 29 14.05 -13.83 -6.71
N PHE A 30 13.92 -14.89 -7.51
CA PHE A 30 12.70 -15.18 -8.26
C PHE A 30 11.49 -15.53 -7.38
N GLY A 31 11.72 -16.05 -6.17
CA GLY A 31 10.69 -16.32 -5.17
C GLY A 31 10.29 -15.09 -4.35
N ALA A 32 10.95 -13.93 -4.55
CA ALA A 32 10.67 -12.72 -3.79
C ALA A 32 9.22 -12.26 -3.90
N VAL A 33 8.50 -12.60 -4.96
CA VAL A 33 7.11 -12.15 -5.21
C VAL A 33 6.05 -12.98 -4.47
N SER A 34 6.48 -14.00 -3.72
CA SER A 34 5.59 -14.92 -3.00
C SER A 34 4.86 -14.19 -1.87
N THR A 35 3.55 -13.98 -2.00
CA THR A 35 2.75 -13.29 -0.98
C THR A 35 2.47 -14.16 0.26
N GLY A 36 2.70 -15.48 0.20
CA GLY A 36 2.47 -16.39 1.32
C GLY A 36 1.03 -16.36 1.82
N GLY A 37 0.86 -16.31 3.14
CA GLY A 37 -0.43 -16.16 3.81
C GLY A 37 -0.88 -14.72 4.04
N ASN A 38 -0.23 -13.72 3.41
CA ASN A 38 -0.56 -12.31 3.64
C ASN A 38 -2.03 -12.00 3.31
N GLY A 39 -2.76 -11.42 4.27
CA GLY A 39 -4.21 -11.17 4.14
C GLY A 39 -5.09 -12.39 4.48
N GLY A 40 -4.47 -13.50 4.88
CA GLY A 40 -5.13 -14.71 5.36
C GLY A 40 -5.35 -14.73 6.89
N THR A 41 -5.79 -15.88 7.39
CA THR A 41 -6.04 -16.09 8.83
C THR A 41 -4.74 -16.31 9.59
N VAL A 42 -4.53 -15.60 10.69
CA VAL A 42 -3.41 -15.90 11.60
C VAL A 42 -3.77 -17.11 12.45
N VAL A 43 -2.93 -18.13 12.43
CA VAL A 43 -3.05 -19.34 13.25
C VAL A 43 -1.80 -19.48 14.09
N THR A 44 -1.98 -19.69 15.39
CA THR A 44 -0.87 -19.85 16.33
C THR A 44 -0.73 -21.31 16.71
N VAL A 45 0.46 -21.87 16.50
CA VAL A 45 0.85 -23.18 17.03
C VAL A 45 1.11 -23.03 18.53
N THR A 46 0.39 -23.80 19.34
CA THR A 46 0.38 -23.69 20.81
C THR A 46 0.91 -24.94 21.51
N ASN A 47 1.26 -26.00 20.77
CA ASN A 47 1.86 -27.21 21.32
C ASN A 47 2.85 -27.84 20.33
N LEU A 48 3.70 -28.76 20.84
CA LEU A 48 4.71 -29.48 20.06
C LEU A 48 4.24 -30.87 19.60
N GLU A 49 2.95 -31.18 19.76
CA GLU A 49 2.40 -32.45 19.33
C GLU A 49 2.39 -32.54 17.79
N ASP A 50 2.48 -33.77 17.26
CA ASP A 50 2.49 -33.98 15.80
C ASP A 50 1.16 -33.61 15.12
N SER A 51 0.04 -33.76 15.83
CA SER A 51 -1.32 -33.62 15.27
C SER A 51 -2.33 -33.21 16.33
N GLY A 52 -3.44 -32.62 15.89
CA GLY A 52 -4.52 -32.16 16.78
C GLY A 52 -4.59 -30.63 16.83
N ALA A 53 -5.60 -30.11 17.50
CA ALA A 53 -5.82 -28.67 17.60
C ALA A 53 -4.59 -27.95 18.19
N GLY A 54 -4.19 -26.85 17.55
CA GLY A 54 -3.03 -26.06 17.98
C GLY A 54 -1.67 -26.65 17.60
N SER A 55 -1.63 -27.75 16.85
CA SER A 55 -0.37 -28.34 16.36
C SER A 55 0.11 -27.68 15.05
N PHE A 56 1.39 -27.84 14.72
CA PHE A 56 1.94 -27.36 13.45
C PHE A 56 1.25 -28.00 12.24
N ARG A 57 0.97 -29.31 12.30
CA ARG A 57 0.27 -30.04 11.22
C ARG A 57 -1.13 -29.49 10.99
N ASP A 58 -1.88 -29.17 12.05
CA ASP A 58 -3.18 -28.53 11.92
C ASP A 58 -3.06 -27.12 11.34
N ALA A 59 -2.08 -26.33 11.81
CA ALA A 59 -1.87 -24.96 11.34
C ALA A 59 -1.60 -24.88 9.83
N VAL A 60 -0.75 -25.76 9.29
CA VAL A 60 -0.37 -25.75 7.86
C VAL A 60 -1.35 -26.49 6.94
N SER A 61 -2.37 -27.15 7.51
CA SER A 61 -3.30 -28.00 6.74
C SER A 61 -4.21 -27.22 5.79
N ALA A 62 -4.46 -25.93 6.03
CA ALA A 62 -5.34 -25.10 5.21
C ALA A 62 -4.65 -23.88 4.59
N SER A 63 -5.20 -23.44 3.46
CA SER A 63 -4.67 -22.32 2.67
C SER A 63 -5.00 -20.95 3.29
N ASN A 64 -4.31 -19.91 2.82
CA ASN A 64 -4.49 -18.52 3.25
C ASN A 64 -4.27 -18.34 4.76
N ARG A 65 -3.11 -18.79 5.25
CA ARG A 65 -2.77 -18.75 6.68
C ARG A 65 -1.39 -18.17 6.96
N ILE A 66 -1.29 -17.40 8.04
CA ILE A 66 -0.02 -17.01 8.65
C ILE A 66 0.15 -17.85 9.90
N ILE A 67 1.15 -18.72 9.90
CA ILE A 67 1.46 -19.66 10.99
C ILE A 67 2.49 -19.01 11.90
N ASN A 68 2.05 -18.62 13.09
CA ASN A 68 2.90 -18.12 14.17
C ASN A 68 3.07 -19.22 15.23
N PHE A 69 4.01 -19.03 16.16
CA PHE A 69 4.34 -20.00 17.19
C PHE A 69 4.31 -19.34 18.58
N ALA A 70 3.53 -19.89 19.50
CA ALA A 70 3.56 -19.52 20.93
C ALA A 70 4.46 -20.46 21.76
N VAL A 71 5.01 -21.50 21.12
CA VAL A 71 5.89 -22.50 21.73
C VAL A 71 7.22 -22.55 21.00
N SER A 72 8.25 -22.99 21.72
CA SER A 72 9.60 -23.22 21.21
C SER A 72 9.99 -24.68 21.41
N GLY A 73 10.84 -25.23 20.55
CA GLY A 73 11.28 -26.62 20.62
C GLY A 73 11.18 -27.37 19.29
N TYR A 74 11.43 -28.68 19.34
CA TYR A 74 11.26 -29.55 18.17
C TYR A 74 9.92 -30.27 18.21
N ILE A 75 9.19 -30.18 17.10
CA ILE A 75 8.00 -30.99 16.82
C ILE A 75 8.48 -32.29 16.15
N VAL A 76 8.17 -33.44 16.74
CA VAL A 76 8.57 -34.74 16.17
C VAL A 76 7.47 -35.26 15.26
N LEU A 77 7.72 -35.25 13.94
CA LEU A 77 6.73 -35.68 12.96
C LEU A 77 6.64 -37.21 12.94
N LYS A 78 5.41 -37.75 13.05
CA LYS A 78 5.18 -39.20 12.90
C LYS A 78 5.07 -39.62 11.43
N SER A 79 4.82 -38.66 10.54
CA SER A 79 4.68 -38.84 9.10
C SER A 79 4.96 -37.52 8.37
N PRO A 80 5.26 -37.52 7.06
CA PRO A 80 5.38 -36.30 6.27
C PRO A 80 4.21 -35.34 6.48
N VAL A 81 4.50 -34.04 6.49
CA VAL A 81 3.51 -32.98 6.63
C VAL A 81 3.36 -32.29 5.28
N SER A 82 2.15 -32.35 4.72
CA SER A 82 1.83 -31.60 3.50
C SER A 82 1.35 -30.20 3.86
N LEU A 83 1.96 -29.20 3.24
CA LEU A 83 1.56 -27.80 3.35
C LEU A 83 0.36 -27.52 2.45
N SER A 84 -0.43 -26.50 2.80
CA SER A 84 -1.37 -25.85 1.88
C SER A 84 -0.72 -24.69 1.13
N SER A 85 -1.33 -24.27 0.01
CA SER A 85 -0.90 -23.08 -0.75
C SER A 85 -1.21 -21.77 0.00
N HIS A 86 -0.59 -20.66 -0.38
CA HIS A 86 -0.85 -19.34 0.22
C HIS A 86 -0.65 -19.33 1.74
N ILE A 87 0.50 -19.82 2.21
CA ILE A 87 0.82 -19.81 3.63
C ILE A 87 2.16 -19.14 3.92
N THR A 88 2.25 -18.53 5.10
CA THR A 88 3.50 -18.02 5.67
C THR A 88 3.80 -18.78 6.94
N ILE A 89 4.91 -19.51 7.01
CA ILE A 89 5.42 -20.12 8.23
C ILE A 89 6.44 -19.16 8.85
N ASN A 90 6.06 -18.56 9.98
CA ASN A 90 6.77 -17.47 10.59
C ASN A 90 7.50 -17.92 11.87
N GLY A 91 8.57 -18.70 11.71
CA GLY A 91 9.33 -19.27 12.82
C GLY A 91 9.96 -18.22 13.75
N GLN A 92 10.14 -16.99 13.28
CA GLN A 92 10.67 -15.87 14.08
C GLN A 92 9.76 -15.47 15.26
N THR A 93 8.50 -15.90 15.24
CA THR A 93 7.53 -15.62 16.33
C THR A 93 7.66 -16.58 17.50
N ALA A 94 8.33 -17.72 17.31
CA ALA A 94 8.56 -18.67 18.38
C ALA A 94 9.39 -18.03 19.50
N PRO A 95 9.07 -18.29 20.78
CA PRO A 95 9.94 -17.93 21.90
C PRO A 95 11.37 -18.45 21.70
N SER A 96 12.36 -17.78 22.30
CA SER A 96 13.73 -18.29 22.31
C SER A 96 13.78 -19.70 22.92
N PRO A 97 14.51 -20.68 22.33
CA PRO A 97 15.49 -20.55 21.24
C PRO A 97 14.93 -20.77 19.81
N GLY A 98 13.61 -20.76 19.65
CA GLY A 98 12.92 -20.90 18.37
C GLY A 98 12.27 -22.26 18.17
N ILE A 99 11.90 -22.56 16.92
CA ILE A 99 11.10 -23.75 16.57
C ILE A 99 11.76 -24.57 15.45
N GLY A 100 11.51 -25.88 15.44
CA GLY A 100 11.89 -26.77 14.35
C GLY A 100 11.05 -28.02 14.28
N VAL A 101 11.23 -28.80 13.22
CA VAL A 101 10.73 -30.18 13.12
C VAL A 101 11.87 -31.18 13.12
N MET A 102 11.63 -32.32 13.75
CA MET A 102 12.44 -33.54 13.64
C MET A 102 11.62 -34.65 13.00
N ALA A 103 12.27 -35.51 12.23
CA ALA A 103 11.62 -36.57 11.46
C ALA A 103 10.64 -36.03 10.40
N GLY A 104 10.31 -36.85 9.41
CA GLY A 104 9.35 -36.56 8.36
C GLY A 104 9.73 -35.43 7.39
N GLU A 105 9.31 -35.58 6.13
CA GLU A 105 9.40 -34.51 5.12
C GLU A 105 8.37 -33.40 5.37
N ILE A 106 8.78 -32.14 5.20
CA ILE A 106 7.85 -31.04 4.96
C ILE A 106 7.65 -30.89 3.45
N SER A 107 6.42 -31.08 2.98
CA SER A 107 6.10 -31.14 1.56
C SER A 107 5.19 -29.99 1.12
N ALA A 108 5.74 -29.07 0.35
CA ALA A 108 5.08 -28.07 -0.48
C ALA A 108 4.75 -28.61 -1.89
N SER A 109 4.83 -29.92 -2.12
CA SER A 109 4.69 -30.46 -3.48
C SER A 109 3.31 -30.17 -4.08
N GLY A 110 3.29 -29.64 -5.31
CA GLY A 110 2.08 -29.19 -6.00
C GLY A 110 1.39 -27.98 -5.37
N LYS A 111 2.06 -27.29 -4.43
CA LYS A 111 1.54 -26.10 -3.72
C LYS A 111 2.22 -24.85 -4.21
N ASN A 112 1.56 -23.70 -4.04
CA ASN A 112 2.04 -22.45 -4.59
C ASN A 112 1.98 -21.34 -3.55
N ASN A 113 2.82 -20.32 -3.74
CA ASN A 113 2.80 -19.08 -2.96
C ASN A 113 3.06 -19.33 -1.47
N ILE A 114 4.27 -19.79 -1.14
CA ILE A 114 4.65 -20.18 0.23
C ILE A 114 5.87 -19.38 0.68
N VAL A 115 5.80 -18.86 1.91
CA VAL A 115 6.89 -18.14 2.57
C VAL A 115 7.26 -18.90 3.84
N ILE A 116 8.53 -19.27 4.01
CA ILE A 116 9.02 -19.91 5.24
C ILE A 116 10.22 -19.12 5.75
N ARG A 117 10.17 -18.70 7.02
CA ARG A 117 11.25 -17.92 7.65
C ARG A 117 11.62 -18.42 9.03
N ASN A 118 12.91 -18.37 9.38
CA ASN A 118 13.42 -18.69 10.71
C ASN A 118 12.94 -20.05 11.25
N PHE A 119 12.93 -21.06 10.37
CA PHE A 119 12.38 -22.38 10.66
C PHE A 119 13.40 -23.49 10.39
N ARG A 120 13.37 -24.54 11.21
CA ARG A 120 14.34 -25.64 11.15
C ARG A 120 13.70 -26.94 10.69
N MET A 121 14.38 -27.64 9.80
CA MET A 121 13.93 -28.89 9.18
C MET A 121 15.03 -29.93 9.35
N ARG A 122 14.81 -30.90 10.25
CA ARG A 122 15.78 -31.94 10.60
C ARG A 122 15.16 -33.32 10.34
N GLN A 123 15.32 -33.84 9.13
CA GLN A 123 14.71 -35.14 8.79
C GLN A 123 15.37 -36.27 9.60
N GLY A 124 16.66 -36.53 9.33
CA GLY A 124 17.49 -37.51 10.03
C GLY A 124 16.91 -38.92 10.07
N ASN A 125 17.55 -39.81 10.83
CA ASN A 125 17.18 -41.24 10.89
C ASN A 125 15.93 -41.57 11.72
N LEU A 126 15.26 -40.55 12.29
CA LEU A 126 13.95 -40.76 12.93
C LEU A 126 12.85 -40.90 11.87
N ASP A 127 13.06 -40.37 10.67
CA ASP A 127 12.20 -40.68 9.53
C ASP A 127 12.58 -42.04 8.94
N SER A 128 11.63 -42.97 8.91
CA SER A 128 11.83 -44.28 8.30
C SER A 128 11.70 -44.24 6.76
N GLN A 129 11.19 -43.14 6.19
CA GLN A 129 11.01 -42.98 4.75
C GLN A 129 12.24 -42.35 4.10
N THR A 130 13.27 -43.16 3.89
CA THR A 130 14.57 -42.73 3.33
C THR A 130 14.49 -42.16 1.90
N GLY A 131 13.39 -42.43 1.18
CA GLY A 131 13.10 -41.88 -0.16
C GLY A 131 12.47 -40.49 -0.16
N LYS A 132 12.51 -39.78 0.96
CA LYS A 132 11.94 -38.44 1.14
C LYS A 132 13.03 -37.42 1.46
N SER A 133 12.75 -36.15 1.14
CA SER A 133 13.68 -35.04 1.38
C SER A 133 13.36 -34.36 2.72
N ALA A 134 14.28 -33.55 3.24
CA ALA A 134 13.97 -32.75 4.42
C ALA A 134 12.92 -31.66 4.11
N PHE A 135 13.06 -31.01 2.95
CA PHE A 135 12.04 -30.15 2.37
C PHE A 135 11.81 -30.49 0.90
N ASN A 136 10.54 -30.65 0.53
CA ASN A 136 10.13 -30.97 -0.83
C ASN A 136 9.19 -29.89 -1.36
N MET A 137 9.54 -29.29 -2.48
CA MET A 137 8.75 -28.31 -3.21
C MET A 137 8.59 -28.68 -4.70
N GLY A 138 8.54 -29.97 -5.03
CA GLY A 138 8.32 -30.41 -6.40
C GLY A 138 6.97 -29.95 -6.96
N GLU A 139 6.92 -29.56 -8.24
CA GLU A 139 5.71 -29.09 -8.94
C GLU A 139 5.08 -27.83 -8.31
N SER A 140 5.88 -27.05 -7.58
CA SER A 140 5.45 -25.82 -6.92
C SER A 140 5.80 -24.56 -7.70
N SER A 141 5.16 -23.45 -7.34
CA SER A 141 5.56 -22.13 -7.84
C SER A 141 5.50 -21.03 -6.77
N ASN A 142 6.41 -20.07 -6.87
CA ASN A 142 6.51 -18.91 -5.97
C ASN A 142 6.72 -19.39 -4.52
N ILE A 143 7.95 -19.84 -4.23
CA ILE A 143 8.34 -20.24 -2.88
C ILE A 143 9.61 -19.51 -2.47
N ILE A 144 9.61 -19.03 -1.23
CA ILE A 144 10.80 -18.47 -0.60
C ILE A 144 11.09 -19.14 0.75
N LEU A 145 12.32 -19.63 0.89
CA LEU A 145 12.93 -20.05 2.15
C LEU A 145 13.95 -18.99 2.54
N ASP A 146 13.77 -18.32 3.67
CA ASP A 146 14.68 -17.28 4.14
C ASP A 146 15.08 -17.48 5.60
N HIS A 147 16.37 -17.40 5.92
CA HIS A 147 16.87 -17.67 7.28
C HIS A 147 16.38 -19.02 7.83
N CYS A 148 16.32 -20.04 6.98
CA CYS A 148 15.95 -21.38 7.40
C CYS A 148 17.18 -22.20 7.74
N SER A 149 16.98 -23.35 8.39
CA SER A 149 18.03 -24.35 8.50
C SER A 149 17.52 -25.73 8.14
N VAL A 150 18.18 -26.38 7.18
CA VAL A 150 17.80 -27.68 6.64
C VAL A 150 18.99 -28.62 6.84
N ALA A 151 18.78 -29.71 7.58
CA ALA A 151 19.84 -30.67 7.83
C ALA A 151 19.35 -32.12 7.81
N TYR A 152 20.30 -33.02 7.62
CA TYR A 152 20.09 -34.47 7.70
C TYR A 152 19.06 -34.99 6.70
N GLY A 153 18.97 -34.38 5.51
CA GLY A 153 18.17 -34.90 4.40
C GLY A 153 18.65 -36.30 4.00
N GLN A 154 17.69 -37.22 3.83
CA GLN A 154 17.97 -38.61 3.45
C GLN A 154 17.96 -38.79 1.93
N TRP A 155 16.99 -38.22 1.21
CA TRP A 155 17.01 -38.17 -0.24
C TRP A 155 17.81 -36.95 -0.72
N ASP A 156 17.18 -35.77 -0.76
CA ASP A 156 17.87 -34.48 -0.87
C ASP A 156 17.56 -33.64 0.39
N SER A 157 18.38 -32.64 0.72
CA SER A 157 17.98 -31.69 1.78
C SER A 157 16.85 -30.80 1.27
N ILE A 158 16.95 -30.30 0.04
CA ILE A 158 15.90 -29.54 -0.65
C ILE A 158 15.63 -30.18 -2.02
N ASP A 159 14.39 -30.58 -2.27
CA ASP A 159 13.96 -31.08 -3.59
C ASP A 159 12.98 -30.10 -4.24
N ALA A 160 13.26 -29.70 -5.49
CA ALA A 160 12.53 -28.67 -6.23
C ALA A 160 12.34 -29.06 -7.71
N VAL A 161 11.92 -30.31 -7.94
CA VAL A 161 11.68 -30.83 -9.30
C VAL A 161 10.42 -30.22 -9.92
N LYS A 162 10.52 -29.68 -11.14
CA LYS A 162 9.49 -28.90 -11.84
C LYS A 162 8.98 -27.67 -11.06
N ALA A 163 9.82 -27.11 -10.19
CA ALA A 163 9.47 -25.91 -9.42
C ALA A 163 9.84 -24.64 -10.18
N VAL A 164 9.04 -23.58 -10.04
CA VAL A 164 9.21 -22.30 -10.77
C VAL A 164 9.19 -21.12 -9.80
N ASN A 165 10.02 -20.10 -10.04
CA ASN A 165 10.12 -18.89 -9.19
C ASN A 165 10.45 -19.22 -7.73
N ILE A 166 11.62 -19.81 -7.52
CA ILE A 166 12.06 -20.26 -6.20
C ILE A 166 13.19 -19.38 -5.69
N THR A 167 13.18 -19.09 -4.38
CA THR A 167 14.35 -18.52 -3.71
C THR A 167 14.67 -19.25 -2.42
N VAL A 168 15.95 -19.58 -2.25
CA VAL A 168 16.55 -19.99 -0.99
C VAL A 168 17.59 -18.94 -0.61
N SER A 169 17.32 -18.18 0.45
CA SER A 169 18.17 -17.09 0.91
C SER A 169 18.59 -17.26 2.37
N ASN A 170 19.83 -16.86 2.68
CA ASN A 170 20.35 -16.81 4.05
C ASN A 170 20.14 -18.12 4.84
N THR A 171 20.16 -19.27 4.16
CA THR A 171 19.78 -20.56 4.74
C THR A 171 21.01 -21.44 4.95
N ILE A 172 21.02 -22.20 6.06
CA ILE A 172 22.01 -23.27 6.28
C ILE A 172 21.47 -24.57 5.66
N ILE A 173 22.24 -25.19 4.79
CA ILE A 173 22.01 -26.53 4.26
C ILE A 173 23.20 -27.41 4.66
N ALA A 174 23.01 -28.31 5.62
CA ALA A 174 24.12 -29.01 6.26
C ALA A 174 23.90 -30.51 6.45
N PHE A 175 25.00 -31.26 6.36
CA PHE A 175 25.09 -32.66 6.80
C PHE A 175 23.99 -33.60 6.24
N PRO A 176 23.73 -33.64 4.92
CA PRO A 176 22.83 -34.65 4.38
C PRO A 176 23.44 -36.05 4.60
N ILE A 177 22.62 -37.05 4.94
CA ILE A 177 23.11 -38.36 5.43
C ILE A 177 22.82 -39.57 4.53
N GLY A 178 21.71 -39.58 3.80
CA GLY A 178 21.31 -40.71 2.94
C GLY A 178 22.03 -40.72 1.59
N GLN A 179 21.44 -40.13 0.54
CA GLN A 179 22.19 -39.85 -0.70
C GLN A 179 23.26 -38.78 -0.50
N GLN A 180 23.20 -38.05 0.61
CA GLN A 180 24.14 -37.00 0.98
C GLN A 180 24.12 -35.81 -0.01
N PHE A 181 22.94 -35.52 -0.58
CA PHE A 181 22.73 -34.44 -1.53
C PHE A 181 22.13 -33.19 -0.89
N GLY A 182 22.65 -32.02 -1.29
CA GLY A 182 22.20 -30.72 -0.79
C GLY A 182 20.85 -30.34 -1.39
N ALA A 183 20.80 -30.11 -2.69
CA ALA A 183 19.56 -29.77 -3.37
C ALA A 183 19.49 -30.26 -4.82
N HIS A 184 18.27 -30.61 -5.26
CA HIS A 184 17.94 -30.93 -6.65
C HIS A 184 16.91 -29.93 -7.16
N VAL A 185 17.23 -29.23 -8.26
CA VAL A 185 16.35 -28.23 -8.87
C VAL A 185 16.10 -28.58 -10.33
N GLU A 186 14.83 -28.61 -10.76
CA GLU A 186 14.41 -28.82 -12.14
C GLU A 186 13.22 -27.89 -12.45
N GLY A 187 13.15 -27.27 -13.64
CA GLY A 187 12.05 -26.36 -14.01
C GLY A 187 12.49 -24.91 -14.13
N GLY A 188 12.73 -24.24 -13.00
CA GLY A 188 13.28 -22.89 -12.95
C GLY A 188 12.33 -21.75 -13.31
N PRO A 189 12.74 -20.48 -13.09
CA PRO A 189 14.05 -20.07 -12.59
C PRO A 189 14.17 -20.16 -11.05
N ALA A 190 15.40 -20.27 -10.54
CA ALA A 190 15.68 -20.39 -9.10
C ALA A 190 16.87 -19.52 -8.63
N THR A 191 16.73 -18.93 -7.45
CA THR A 191 17.78 -18.11 -6.80
C THR A 191 18.26 -18.78 -5.52
N PHE A 192 19.58 -18.93 -5.39
CA PHE A 192 20.27 -19.32 -4.18
C PHE A 192 21.23 -18.19 -3.80
N ILE A 193 20.95 -17.49 -2.71
CA ILE A 193 21.74 -16.33 -2.31
C ILE A 193 22.08 -16.30 -0.83
N GLY A 194 23.36 -16.11 -0.50
CA GLY A 194 23.80 -15.99 0.89
C GLY A 194 23.64 -17.26 1.71
N ASN A 195 23.65 -18.44 1.09
CA ASN A 195 23.46 -19.71 1.80
C ASN A 195 24.81 -20.30 2.25
N LEU A 196 24.74 -21.08 3.33
CA LEU A 196 25.85 -21.87 3.85
C LEU A 196 25.61 -23.35 3.56
N TRP A 197 26.46 -23.96 2.73
CA TRP A 197 26.39 -25.37 2.38
C TRP A 197 27.53 -26.13 3.05
N VAL A 198 27.23 -27.15 3.85
CA VAL A 198 28.23 -27.80 4.72
C VAL A 198 28.22 -29.32 4.58
N SER A 199 29.38 -29.87 4.19
CA SER A 199 29.70 -31.30 4.23
C SER A 199 28.69 -32.20 3.49
N GLY A 200 28.28 -31.78 2.30
CA GLY A 200 27.49 -32.61 1.39
C GLY A 200 28.36 -33.42 0.44
N HIS A 201 27.91 -34.60 0.05
CA HIS A 201 28.61 -35.39 -0.96
C HIS A 201 28.52 -34.70 -2.32
N ASN A 202 27.31 -34.42 -2.81
CA ASN A 202 27.13 -33.82 -4.14
C ASN A 202 25.94 -32.85 -4.15
N ARG A 203 25.72 -32.14 -5.27
CA ARG A 203 24.54 -31.34 -5.57
C ARG A 203 24.32 -30.19 -4.59
N GLN A 204 25.16 -29.17 -4.66
CA GLN A 204 25.06 -27.97 -3.80
C GLN A 204 24.76 -26.68 -4.60
N PRO A 205 23.77 -26.63 -5.53
CA PRO A 205 22.78 -27.65 -5.92
C PRO A 205 23.17 -28.47 -7.17
N LEU A 206 22.33 -29.44 -7.56
CA LEU A 206 22.16 -29.85 -8.96
C LEU A 206 21.14 -28.93 -9.63
N ALA A 207 21.58 -28.13 -10.60
CA ALA A 207 20.78 -27.14 -11.28
C ALA A 207 20.38 -27.60 -12.69
N LYS A 208 19.19 -28.21 -12.83
CA LYS A 208 18.53 -28.44 -14.12
C LYS A 208 17.57 -27.29 -14.45
N SER A 209 18.08 -26.07 -14.34
CA SER A 209 17.27 -24.85 -14.28
C SER A 209 18.13 -23.64 -14.61
N ASN A 210 17.51 -22.60 -15.17
CA ASN A 210 18.12 -21.27 -15.15
C ASN A 210 18.26 -20.81 -13.69
N THR A 211 19.43 -20.31 -13.31
CA THR A 211 19.74 -20.09 -11.89
C THR A 211 20.57 -18.84 -11.61
N GLN A 212 20.31 -18.25 -10.46
CA GLN A 212 21.17 -17.29 -9.78
C GLN A 212 21.79 -17.97 -8.56
N TYR A 213 23.11 -18.09 -8.53
CA TYR A 213 23.88 -18.66 -7.43
C TYR A 213 24.88 -17.63 -6.94
N ILE A 214 24.51 -16.86 -5.92
CA ILE A 214 25.15 -15.59 -5.58
C ILE A 214 25.57 -15.56 -4.10
N ASN A 215 26.80 -15.14 -3.79
CA ASN A 215 27.27 -14.93 -2.41
C ASN A 215 27.12 -16.16 -1.48
N ASN A 216 27.16 -17.39 -2.01
CA ASN A 216 27.07 -18.60 -1.19
C ASN A 216 28.45 -19.02 -0.69
N VAL A 217 28.48 -19.71 0.45
CA VAL A 217 29.67 -20.39 0.99
C VAL A 217 29.45 -21.89 0.93
N VAL A 218 30.36 -22.61 0.27
CA VAL A 218 30.26 -24.08 0.11
C VAL A 218 31.49 -24.73 0.70
N TYR A 219 31.30 -25.59 1.70
CA TYR A 219 32.38 -26.15 2.50
C TYR A 219 32.38 -27.69 2.51
N ASN A 220 33.57 -28.29 2.40
CA ASN A 220 33.82 -29.73 2.57
C ASN A 220 32.95 -30.63 1.68
N TYR A 221 32.83 -30.28 0.40
CA TYR A 221 32.04 -30.99 -0.60
C TYR A 221 32.85 -32.08 -1.33
N GLN A 222 32.21 -33.10 -1.93
CA GLN A 222 32.84 -33.85 -3.05
C GLN A 222 32.55 -33.20 -4.40
N ALA A 223 31.35 -32.66 -4.54
CA ALA A 223 30.92 -31.87 -5.69
C ALA A 223 30.00 -30.74 -5.22
N ALA A 224 30.41 -29.52 -5.51
CA ALA A 224 29.66 -28.32 -5.14
C ALA A 224 28.57 -28.02 -6.17
N TYR A 225 28.78 -27.03 -7.03
CA TYR A 225 27.79 -26.59 -8.00
C TYR A 225 27.76 -27.54 -9.20
N THR A 226 26.63 -28.23 -9.40
CA THR A 226 26.48 -29.29 -10.41
C THR A 226 25.41 -28.91 -11.44
N ALA A 227 25.65 -29.09 -12.75
CA ALA A 227 24.71 -28.62 -13.78
C ALA A 227 24.42 -29.59 -14.94
N ALA A 228 25.33 -30.47 -15.35
CA ALA A 228 25.29 -31.06 -16.68
C ALA A 228 25.22 -32.60 -16.79
N ASN A 229 24.70 -33.28 -15.77
CA ASN A 229 24.01 -34.57 -15.96
C ASN A 229 22.55 -34.37 -16.45
N THR A 230 22.32 -33.30 -17.19
CA THR A 230 21.01 -32.81 -17.56
C THR A 230 20.99 -32.81 -19.08
N GLY A 231 20.00 -33.48 -19.68
CA GLY A 231 19.91 -33.55 -21.15
C GLY A 231 19.67 -32.18 -21.79
N GLY A 232 19.27 -31.18 -21.00
CA GLY A 232 18.80 -29.85 -21.41
C GLY A 232 19.85 -28.74 -21.35
N TYR A 233 19.43 -27.57 -21.82
CA TYR A 233 20.24 -26.36 -21.94
C TYR A 233 19.76 -25.33 -20.91
N PHE A 234 20.66 -24.86 -20.04
CA PHE A 234 20.34 -23.91 -18.98
C PHE A 234 21.37 -22.79 -18.87
N SER A 235 20.96 -21.69 -18.25
CA SER A 235 21.80 -20.52 -17.98
C SER A 235 22.06 -20.33 -16.50
N HIS A 236 23.30 -20.05 -16.12
CA HIS A 236 23.73 -19.96 -14.73
C HIS A 236 24.49 -18.65 -14.48
N ASP A 237 23.99 -17.85 -13.53
CA ASP A 237 24.71 -16.70 -13.00
C ASP A 237 25.36 -17.12 -11.69
N ILE A 238 26.68 -17.28 -11.69
CA ILE A 238 27.45 -17.77 -10.55
C ILE A 238 28.37 -16.63 -10.09
N LEU A 239 28.00 -15.96 -9.00
CA LEU A 239 28.61 -14.68 -8.63
C LEU A 239 29.08 -14.68 -7.18
N ASN A 240 30.33 -14.28 -6.96
CA ASN A 240 30.88 -13.97 -5.63
C ASN A 240 30.69 -15.09 -4.60
N ASN A 241 30.68 -16.35 -5.02
CA ASN A 241 30.62 -17.49 -4.13
C ASN A 241 32.02 -17.85 -3.62
N TYR A 242 32.07 -18.49 -2.44
CA TYR A 242 33.30 -18.96 -1.85
C TYR A 242 33.25 -20.48 -1.65
N PHE A 243 34.06 -21.21 -2.42
CA PHE A 243 34.21 -22.66 -2.34
C PHE A 243 35.42 -22.99 -1.47
N ILE A 244 35.24 -23.81 -0.45
CA ILE A 244 36.28 -24.15 0.52
C ILE A 244 36.35 -25.67 0.64
N THR A 245 37.51 -26.24 0.34
CA THR A 245 37.70 -27.68 0.51
C THR A 245 37.79 -28.04 1.98
N GLY A 246 37.53 -29.31 2.30
CA GLY A 246 37.71 -29.82 3.65
C GLY A 246 38.27 -31.24 3.66
N PRO A 247 38.38 -31.87 4.83
CA PRO A 247 39.00 -33.18 4.98
C PRO A 247 38.34 -34.28 4.16
N SER A 248 37.05 -34.13 3.82
CA SER A 248 36.33 -35.07 2.99
C SER A 248 36.49 -34.79 1.49
N THR A 249 36.91 -33.59 1.07
CA THR A 249 37.01 -33.26 -0.36
C THR A 249 38.07 -34.10 -1.08
N THR A 250 37.64 -34.97 -1.99
CA THR A 250 38.54 -35.86 -2.74
C THR A 250 39.15 -35.22 -3.99
N SER A 251 38.45 -34.26 -4.59
CA SER A 251 38.93 -33.52 -5.76
C SER A 251 38.68 -32.03 -5.57
N VAL A 252 39.78 -31.28 -5.52
CA VAL A 252 39.73 -29.83 -5.28
C VAL A 252 39.02 -29.08 -6.41
N SER A 253 39.05 -29.60 -7.64
CA SER A 253 38.46 -28.96 -8.83
C SER A 253 36.94 -29.11 -8.96
N ASN A 254 36.31 -29.86 -8.06
CA ASN A 254 34.87 -30.15 -8.14
C ASN A 254 33.98 -29.01 -7.57
N TYR A 255 34.49 -27.76 -7.52
CA TYR A 255 33.67 -26.58 -7.27
C TYR A 255 32.61 -26.37 -8.38
N TYR A 256 32.99 -26.69 -9.62
CA TYR A 256 32.07 -26.88 -10.74
C TYR A 256 32.12 -28.34 -11.16
N TYR A 257 31.02 -29.07 -10.95
CA TYR A 257 30.96 -30.49 -11.24
C TYR A 257 30.03 -30.76 -12.43
N GLN A 258 30.49 -31.61 -13.35
CA GLN A 258 29.76 -31.94 -14.58
C GLN A 258 29.25 -30.67 -15.27
N MET A 259 30.11 -29.71 -15.58
CA MET A 259 29.73 -28.51 -16.34
C MET A 259 30.11 -28.75 -17.81
N ASN A 260 29.15 -28.72 -18.73
CA ASN A 260 29.37 -29.06 -20.15
C ASN A 260 28.86 -27.98 -21.12
N ASP A 261 29.10 -28.20 -22.41
CA ASP A 261 28.79 -27.30 -23.54
C ASP A 261 27.29 -27.02 -23.76
N LYS A 262 26.40 -27.72 -23.06
CA LYS A 262 24.96 -27.40 -23.04
C LYS A 262 24.60 -26.33 -22.03
N GLN A 263 25.52 -25.97 -21.14
CA GLN A 263 25.29 -24.94 -20.13
C GLN A 263 25.89 -23.61 -20.61
N SER A 264 25.20 -22.52 -20.30
CA SER A 264 25.69 -21.15 -20.49
C SER A 264 25.90 -20.52 -19.13
N VAL A 265 27.08 -19.95 -18.88
CA VAL A 265 27.48 -19.55 -17.53
C VAL A 265 28.13 -18.18 -17.53
N TYR A 266 27.59 -17.29 -16.72
CA TYR A 266 28.29 -16.08 -16.29
C TYR A 266 28.91 -16.32 -14.92
N ALA A 267 30.21 -16.61 -14.89
CA ALA A 267 30.96 -16.83 -13.65
C ALA A 267 31.88 -15.62 -13.39
N HIS A 268 31.65 -14.92 -12.28
CA HIS A 268 32.43 -13.73 -11.93
C HIS A 268 32.62 -13.61 -10.41
N GLY A 269 33.84 -13.22 -10.00
CA GLY A 269 34.17 -12.93 -8.61
C GLY A 269 34.14 -14.11 -7.64
N ASN A 270 34.05 -15.36 -8.13
CA ASN A 270 34.05 -16.55 -7.27
C ASN A 270 35.46 -16.92 -6.82
N TYR A 271 35.59 -17.43 -5.60
CA TYR A 271 36.86 -17.83 -5.00
C TYR A 271 36.84 -19.31 -4.62
N ALA A 272 37.98 -19.97 -4.77
CA ALA A 272 38.23 -21.32 -4.31
C ALA A 272 39.43 -21.36 -3.36
N ASP A 273 39.23 -21.90 -2.16
CA ASP A 273 40.28 -22.19 -1.19
C ASP A 273 40.46 -23.70 -1.05
N THR A 274 41.61 -24.16 -1.53
CA THR A 274 41.94 -25.57 -1.67
C THR A 274 43.08 -26.02 -0.76
N LYS A 275 43.52 -25.15 0.18
CA LYS A 275 44.76 -25.36 0.95
C LYS A 275 44.57 -26.16 2.23
N ASN A 276 43.38 -26.08 2.83
CA ASN A 276 43.05 -26.72 4.10
C ASN A 276 44.02 -26.40 5.26
N ASP A 277 44.61 -25.20 5.27
CA ASP A 277 45.62 -24.77 6.23
C ASP A 277 45.03 -23.96 7.41
N GLY A 278 43.71 -23.75 7.42
CA GLY A 278 42.99 -22.98 8.42
C GLY A 278 43.07 -21.46 8.21
N VAL A 279 43.47 -20.99 7.03
CA VAL A 279 43.53 -19.58 6.67
C VAL A 279 42.62 -19.35 5.46
N LEU A 280 41.78 -18.31 5.49
CA LEU A 280 40.91 -17.96 4.36
C LEU A 280 41.76 -17.26 3.30
N ALA A 281 42.38 -18.04 2.41
CA ALA A 281 43.38 -17.59 1.44
C ALA A 281 43.14 -18.21 0.06
N GLY A 282 41.89 -18.14 -0.39
CA GLY A 282 41.43 -18.64 -1.67
C GLY A 282 41.87 -17.77 -2.85
N ALA A 283 41.80 -18.35 -4.05
CA ALA A 283 42.12 -17.68 -5.30
C ALA A 283 40.86 -17.52 -6.17
N LEU A 284 40.85 -16.50 -7.03
CA LEU A 284 39.78 -16.29 -8.01
C LEU A 284 39.65 -17.50 -8.94
N GLU A 285 38.44 -18.06 -9.04
CA GLU A 285 38.16 -19.26 -9.83
C GLU A 285 36.80 -19.19 -10.52
N ASN A 286 36.83 -18.88 -11.81
CA ASN A 286 35.65 -18.75 -12.66
C ASN A 286 35.70 -19.72 -13.86
N LYS A 287 36.58 -20.74 -13.84
CA LYS A 287 36.71 -21.72 -14.93
C LYS A 287 35.63 -22.78 -14.81
N VAL A 288 34.60 -22.65 -15.64
CA VAL A 288 33.37 -23.44 -15.60
C VAL A 288 33.38 -24.63 -16.57
N GLY A 289 34.50 -25.35 -16.64
CA GLY A 289 34.64 -26.52 -17.52
C GLY A 289 34.44 -26.18 -19.00
N SER A 290 33.64 -26.98 -19.71
CA SER A 290 33.36 -26.78 -21.15
C SER A 290 32.07 -26.01 -21.45
N ALA A 291 31.45 -25.39 -20.44
CA ALA A 291 30.28 -24.54 -20.66
C ALA A 291 30.59 -23.31 -21.53
N LEU A 292 29.55 -22.81 -22.20
CA LEU A 292 29.59 -21.53 -22.89
C LEU A 292 29.71 -20.41 -21.86
N VAL A 293 30.85 -19.73 -21.81
CA VAL A 293 31.06 -18.57 -20.94
C VAL A 293 30.35 -17.36 -21.54
N LEU A 294 29.55 -16.67 -20.72
CA LEU A 294 28.83 -15.45 -21.08
C LEU A 294 29.65 -14.20 -20.70
N ASP A 295 29.51 -13.12 -21.45
CA ASP A 295 30.15 -11.82 -21.14
C ASP A 295 29.39 -10.99 -20.11
N ALA A 296 28.10 -11.31 -19.89
CA ALA A 296 27.21 -10.67 -18.93
C ALA A 296 26.27 -11.71 -18.32
N PRO A 297 25.68 -11.44 -17.14
CA PRO A 297 24.69 -12.32 -16.54
C PRO A 297 23.52 -12.58 -17.50
N TRP A 298 22.98 -13.80 -17.46
CA TRP A 298 21.78 -14.14 -18.24
C TRP A 298 20.54 -13.41 -17.68
N ASP A 299 20.50 -13.19 -16.35
CA ASP A 299 19.48 -12.36 -15.71
C ASP A 299 20.08 -11.02 -15.24
N PRO A 300 19.54 -9.86 -15.71
CA PRO A 300 20.12 -8.56 -15.39
C PRO A 300 20.00 -8.18 -13.91
N THR A 301 19.13 -8.83 -13.12
CA THR A 301 19.01 -8.56 -11.68
C THR A 301 20.18 -9.11 -10.88
N SER A 302 20.94 -10.07 -11.43
CA SER A 302 22.05 -10.75 -10.76
C SER A 302 23.15 -9.78 -10.31
N VAL A 303 23.47 -8.76 -11.11
CA VAL A 303 24.47 -7.72 -10.73
C VAL A 303 24.01 -6.92 -9.52
N GLY A 304 22.72 -6.58 -9.46
CA GLY A 304 22.14 -5.83 -8.33
C GLY A 304 22.07 -6.64 -7.03
N LEU A 305 22.04 -7.97 -7.13
CA LEU A 305 22.05 -8.91 -6.00
C LEU A 305 23.47 -9.20 -5.49
N ALA A 306 24.46 -9.27 -6.38
CA ALA A 306 25.86 -9.59 -6.08
C ALA A 306 26.64 -8.41 -5.46
N LYS A 307 26.14 -7.87 -4.33
CA LYS A 307 26.69 -6.67 -3.67
C LYS A 307 27.94 -6.90 -2.83
N LEU A 308 28.21 -8.14 -2.44
CA LEU A 308 29.33 -8.51 -1.58
C LEU A 308 30.45 -9.12 -2.42
N SER A 309 31.71 -8.88 -2.05
CA SER A 309 32.82 -9.71 -2.54
C SER A 309 32.67 -11.15 -1.98
N ALA A 310 33.35 -12.14 -2.56
CA ALA A 310 33.31 -13.50 -2.01
C ALA A 310 33.77 -13.56 -0.54
N ALA A 311 34.80 -12.78 -0.16
CA ALA A 311 35.29 -12.73 1.21
C ALA A 311 34.29 -12.04 2.18
N ASP A 312 33.62 -10.98 1.71
CA ASP A 312 32.54 -10.34 2.49
C ASP A 312 31.31 -11.26 2.59
N ALA A 313 31.03 -12.03 1.54
CA ALA A 313 30.00 -13.06 1.54
C ALA A 313 30.32 -14.14 2.56
N TYR A 314 31.56 -14.62 2.65
CA TYR A 314 32.00 -15.53 3.72
C TYR A 314 31.65 -14.98 5.11
N THR A 315 32.06 -13.75 5.39
CA THR A 315 31.82 -13.11 6.69
C THR A 315 30.34 -12.94 6.99
N SER A 316 29.56 -12.45 6.00
CA SER A 316 28.12 -12.21 6.14
C SER A 316 27.33 -13.50 6.31
N VAL A 317 27.61 -14.53 5.51
CA VAL A 317 26.92 -15.83 5.57
C VAL A 317 27.18 -16.50 6.91
N LEU A 318 28.42 -16.51 7.39
CA LEU A 318 28.75 -17.07 8.69
C LEU A 318 28.13 -16.29 9.85
N ALA A 319 27.81 -15.01 9.69
CA ALA A 319 27.11 -14.23 10.71
C ALA A 319 25.59 -14.46 10.68
N ASN A 320 24.99 -14.55 9.48
CA ASN A 320 23.55 -14.35 9.31
C ASN A 320 22.79 -15.60 8.83
N ALA A 321 23.44 -16.57 8.18
CA ALA A 321 22.71 -17.72 7.64
C ALA A 321 22.17 -18.63 8.74
N GLY A 322 21.00 -19.22 8.49
CA GLY A 322 20.32 -20.13 9.39
C GLY A 322 19.13 -19.50 10.11
N ALA A 323 18.41 -20.32 10.89
CA ALA A 323 17.38 -19.81 11.78
C ALA A 323 18.02 -19.16 13.01
N SER A 324 17.53 -17.99 13.41
CA SER A 324 18.07 -17.21 14.54
C SER A 324 17.13 -17.24 15.76
N PRO A 325 17.66 -17.37 17.01
CA PRO A 325 19.06 -17.63 17.35
C PRO A 325 19.48 -19.05 16.95
N ARG A 326 20.75 -19.29 16.59
CA ARG A 326 21.23 -20.61 16.13
C ARG A 326 21.10 -21.71 17.18
N ASP A 327 20.74 -22.91 16.74
CA ASP A 327 20.77 -24.12 17.57
C ASP A 327 22.16 -24.77 17.54
N GLU A 328 22.34 -25.84 18.32
CA GLU A 328 23.61 -26.58 18.40
C GLU A 328 24.07 -27.10 17.03
N VAL A 329 23.15 -27.51 16.15
CA VAL A 329 23.44 -28.00 14.80
C VAL A 329 23.94 -26.89 13.89
N ASP A 330 23.26 -25.73 13.91
CA ASP A 330 23.64 -24.55 13.12
C ASP A 330 24.98 -23.98 13.59
N ALA A 331 25.20 -23.93 14.92
CA ALA A 331 26.47 -23.53 15.50
C ALA A 331 27.60 -24.50 15.09
N PHE A 332 27.35 -25.80 15.12
CA PHE A 332 28.31 -26.82 14.69
C PHE A 332 28.64 -26.74 13.19
N ALA A 333 27.64 -26.46 12.35
CA ALA A 333 27.84 -26.22 10.92
C ALA A 333 28.78 -25.02 10.69
N VAL A 334 28.52 -23.90 11.37
CA VAL A 334 29.33 -22.68 11.27
C VAL A 334 30.75 -22.90 11.79
N SER A 335 30.92 -23.54 12.96
CA SER A 335 32.24 -23.83 13.52
C SER A 335 33.06 -24.77 12.62
N THR A 336 32.39 -25.71 11.95
CA THR A 336 33.02 -26.60 10.97
C THR A 336 33.58 -25.81 9.80
N VAL A 337 32.84 -24.83 9.27
CA VAL A 337 33.33 -23.95 8.19
C VAL A 337 34.44 -23.01 8.65
N GLN A 338 34.35 -22.47 9.87
CA GLN A 338 35.39 -21.62 10.48
C GLN A 338 36.73 -22.33 10.67
N SER A 339 36.75 -23.67 10.65
CA SER A 339 37.99 -24.45 10.67
C SER A 339 38.81 -24.28 9.38
N LEU A 340 38.21 -23.76 8.31
CA LEU A 340 38.87 -23.42 7.04
C LEU A 340 39.70 -24.59 6.49
N GLY A 341 39.04 -25.75 6.42
CA GLY A 341 39.55 -26.99 5.83
C GLY A 341 40.20 -27.95 6.83
N LYS A 342 40.30 -27.57 8.12
CA LYS A 342 40.87 -28.44 9.18
C LYS A 342 39.89 -29.46 9.74
N SER A 343 38.58 -29.28 9.58
CA SER A 343 37.56 -30.15 10.17
C SER A 343 36.39 -30.37 9.23
N GLY A 344 35.72 -31.53 9.31
CA GLY A 344 34.54 -31.82 8.50
C GLY A 344 34.49 -33.28 8.05
N VAL A 345 33.30 -33.85 8.10
CA VAL A 345 33.00 -35.23 7.70
C VAL A 345 31.70 -35.23 6.92
N ILE A 346 31.63 -36.01 5.84
CA ILE A 346 30.35 -36.31 5.20
C ILE A 346 29.67 -37.41 6.03
N TYR A 347 28.67 -37.02 6.81
CA TYR A 347 27.98 -37.92 7.72
C TYR A 347 27.05 -38.89 7.00
N THR A 348 26.91 -40.10 7.52
CA THR A 348 25.88 -41.09 7.11
C THR A 348 24.80 -41.27 8.17
N ASN A 349 24.99 -40.66 9.34
CA ASN A 349 24.07 -40.70 10.48
C ASN A 349 24.26 -39.42 11.30
N GLN A 350 23.17 -38.75 11.65
CA GLN A 350 23.21 -37.52 12.43
C GLN A 350 23.81 -37.74 13.83
N ALA A 351 23.65 -38.92 14.43
CA ALA A 351 24.21 -39.24 15.74
C ALA A 351 25.75 -39.22 15.74
N SER A 352 26.38 -39.48 14.60
CA SER A 352 27.84 -39.46 14.45
C SER A 352 28.45 -38.06 14.53
N THR A 353 27.62 -37.00 14.54
CA THR A 353 28.08 -35.64 14.83
C THR A 353 28.53 -35.46 16.29
N GLY A 354 28.06 -36.33 17.20
CA GLY A 354 28.31 -36.21 18.63
C GLY A 354 27.50 -35.13 19.34
N LEU A 355 26.59 -34.46 18.62
CA LEU A 355 25.72 -33.42 19.18
C LEU A 355 24.64 -34.02 20.09
N SER A 356 24.08 -33.18 20.96
CA SER A 356 23.02 -33.61 21.88
C SER A 356 21.76 -34.10 21.15
N ASN A 357 20.84 -34.72 21.91
CA ASN A 357 19.58 -35.25 21.38
C ASN A 357 19.77 -36.20 20.18
N GLY A 358 20.73 -37.13 20.29
CA GLY A 358 21.02 -38.10 19.23
C GLY A 358 21.47 -37.46 17.91
N GLY A 359 22.11 -36.29 17.96
CA GLY A 359 22.58 -35.55 16.80
C GLY A 359 21.64 -34.46 16.29
N TYR A 360 20.44 -34.31 16.85
CA TYR A 360 19.50 -33.26 16.42
C TYR A 360 19.72 -31.91 17.11
N GLY A 361 20.55 -31.87 18.14
CA GLY A 361 20.72 -30.70 18.99
C GLY A 361 19.52 -30.46 19.91
N THR A 362 19.68 -29.53 20.84
CA THR A 362 18.63 -29.14 21.80
C THR A 362 18.16 -27.70 21.57
N LEU A 363 16.85 -27.51 21.73
CA LEU A 363 16.19 -26.21 21.79
C LEU A 363 15.68 -25.96 23.23
N ASN A 364 16.53 -26.24 24.23
CA ASN A 364 16.17 -26.07 25.65
C ASN A 364 16.86 -24.86 26.26
N VAL A 365 16.09 -24.05 26.99
CA VAL A 365 16.62 -22.99 27.86
C VAL A 365 17.39 -23.66 29.00
N THR A 366 18.71 -23.72 28.90
CA THR A 366 19.56 -23.84 30.09
C THR A 366 20.31 -22.53 30.20
N MET A 367 19.87 -21.65 31.12
CA MET A 367 20.70 -20.52 31.54
C MET A 367 22.02 -21.09 32.07
N ARG A 368 23.14 -20.79 31.40
CA ARG A 368 24.42 -20.64 32.10
C ARG A 368 24.47 -19.18 32.57
N LEU A 369 24.76 -19.02 33.85
CA LEU A 369 24.77 -17.77 34.60
C LEU A 369 26.11 -17.04 34.39
N ASP A 370 26.58 -16.98 33.14
CA ASP A 370 27.95 -16.57 32.85
C ASP A 370 27.95 -16.06 31.40
N GLU A 371 28.30 -14.79 31.21
CA GLU A 371 28.38 -14.05 29.94
C GLU A 371 27.09 -13.37 29.43
N GLN A 372 26.70 -12.29 30.12
CA GLN A 372 26.18 -11.11 29.44
C GLN A 372 27.12 -9.92 29.70
N GLU A 373 27.91 -9.55 28.70
CA GLU A 373 28.25 -8.14 28.48
C GLU A 373 27.97 -7.77 27.02
N PRO A 374 27.05 -6.84 26.76
CA PRO A 374 27.10 -5.99 25.59
C PRO A 374 27.82 -4.68 25.96
N LEU A 375 28.89 -4.40 25.21
CA LEU A 375 29.59 -3.11 25.16
C LEU A 375 28.59 -1.97 24.86
N LEU A 376 28.26 -1.16 25.86
CA LEU A 376 27.62 0.15 25.67
C LEU A 376 28.62 1.27 25.93
N SER A 377 28.83 2.07 24.89
CA SER A 377 29.60 3.31 24.91
C SER A 377 29.00 4.34 25.87
N LYS A 378 29.89 4.96 26.64
CA LYS A 378 29.68 6.06 27.59
C LYS A 378 28.60 7.07 27.17
N VAL A 379 27.58 7.21 28.01
CA VAL A 379 26.82 8.46 28.18
C VAL A 379 26.94 8.89 29.64
N SER A 380 27.23 10.18 29.79
CA SER A 380 27.55 10.90 31.02
C SER A 380 26.48 10.77 32.10
N THR A 381 26.94 10.57 33.33
CA THR A 381 26.19 10.62 34.59
C THR A 381 25.49 11.96 34.80
N GLY A 382 24.18 11.93 34.99
CA GLY A 382 23.38 12.94 35.67
C GLY A 382 22.60 12.25 36.78
N GLU A 383 22.68 12.80 37.99
CA GLU A 383 22.23 12.20 39.26
C GLU A 383 20.73 11.86 39.28
N ALA A 384 20.39 10.75 39.94
CA ALA A 384 19.03 10.34 40.20
C ALA A 384 18.51 11.02 41.47
N GLU A 385 17.53 11.92 41.33
CA GLU A 385 16.65 12.29 42.43
C GLU A 385 15.64 11.16 42.67
N SER A 386 15.60 10.69 43.91
CA SER A 386 14.71 9.64 44.39
C SER A 386 13.28 10.16 44.51
N HIS A 387 12.38 9.72 43.63
CA HIS A 387 10.94 9.79 43.89
C HIS A 387 10.45 8.47 44.50
N VAL A 388 10.02 8.58 45.76
CA VAL A 388 9.27 7.59 46.51
C VAL A 388 7.96 7.29 45.77
N ILE A 389 7.70 6.02 45.49
CA ILE A 389 6.42 5.55 44.94
C ILE A 389 5.39 5.65 46.06
N ASP A 390 4.44 6.56 45.91
CA ASP A 390 3.20 6.59 46.69
C ASP A 390 2.19 5.65 46.03
N ASP A 391 1.65 4.75 46.83
CA ASP A 391 0.84 3.60 46.44
C ASP A 391 -0.65 4.00 46.42
N SER A 392 -1.00 5.05 45.67
CA SER A 392 -2.38 5.45 45.43
C SER A 392 -2.77 5.23 43.96
N LEU A 393 -3.61 4.21 43.76
CA LEU A 393 -4.30 3.90 42.51
C LEU A 393 -5.17 5.10 42.08
N SER A 394 -4.63 5.98 41.25
CA SER A 394 -5.40 6.77 40.30
C SER A 394 -5.22 6.15 38.91
N ASP A 395 -6.32 5.84 38.22
CA ASP A 395 -6.29 5.39 36.83
C ASP A 395 -5.36 6.30 36.02
N PRO A 396 -4.48 5.76 35.15
CA PRO A 396 -3.52 6.57 34.42
C PRO A 396 -4.28 7.56 33.53
N VAL A 397 -4.21 8.85 33.89
CA VAL A 397 -4.66 9.93 33.02
C VAL A 397 -3.83 9.83 31.74
N PRO A 398 -4.44 9.75 30.54
CA PRO A 398 -3.69 9.67 29.30
C PRO A 398 -2.71 10.85 29.20
N SER A 399 -1.42 10.53 29.04
CA SER A 399 -0.40 11.57 28.79
C SER A 399 -0.74 12.31 27.49
N ARG A 400 -0.56 13.63 27.51
CA ARG A 400 -1.03 14.54 26.45
C ARG A 400 0.14 15.23 25.77
N ASP A 401 1.35 14.73 25.94
CA ASP A 401 2.52 15.31 25.29
C ASP A 401 2.49 15.03 23.79
N ILE A 402 3.19 15.85 23.00
CA ILE A 402 3.26 15.63 21.55
C ILE A 402 3.86 14.26 21.25
N ASP A 403 4.79 13.82 22.09
CA ASP A 403 5.53 12.57 21.93
C ASP A 403 4.64 11.32 22.08
N ASP A 404 3.56 11.40 22.85
CA ASP A 404 2.60 10.29 23.03
C ASP A 404 1.72 10.08 21.78
N ASP A 405 1.51 11.12 20.98
CA ASP A 405 0.72 11.12 19.75
C ASP A 405 1.52 10.67 18.50
N VAL A 406 2.85 10.55 18.62
CA VAL A 406 3.75 10.13 17.51
C VAL A 406 3.81 8.60 17.38
N LEU A 407 3.32 7.85 18.37
CA LEU A 407 3.25 6.40 18.30
C LEU A 407 2.16 5.97 17.30
N PRO A 408 2.46 5.07 16.36
CA PRO A 408 1.44 4.58 15.43
C PRO A 408 0.35 3.85 16.22
N GLU A 409 -0.89 4.31 16.10
CA GLU A 409 -2.06 3.57 16.58
C GLU A 409 -2.00 2.12 16.05
N THR A 410 -2.22 1.18 16.94
CA THR A 410 -2.27 -0.25 16.61
C THR A 410 -3.44 -0.49 15.65
N ALA A 411 -3.12 -0.87 14.41
CA ALA A 411 -4.13 -1.30 13.45
C ALA A 411 -4.74 -2.64 13.92
N THR A 412 -5.85 -2.59 14.66
CA THR A 412 -6.52 -3.76 15.26
C THR A 412 -6.83 -4.86 14.26
N TYR A 413 -7.07 -4.49 13.00
CA TYR A 413 -7.39 -5.38 11.88
C TYR A 413 -6.24 -5.60 10.89
N GLY A 414 -5.04 -5.08 11.20
CA GLY A 414 -3.85 -5.17 10.35
C GLY A 414 -3.83 -4.18 9.17
N ARG A 415 -2.63 -3.95 8.61
CA ARG A 415 -2.41 -3.13 7.41
C ARG A 415 -2.70 -3.97 6.14
N ASN A 416 -3.92 -3.86 5.60
CA ASN A 416 -4.41 -4.69 4.49
C ASN A 416 -4.34 -4.01 3.10
N LEU A 417 -4.28 -2.68 3.04
CA LEU A 417 -4.29 -1.88 1.82
C LEU A 417 -2.87 -1.70 1.25
N GLY A 418 -2.51 -2.48 0.23
CA GLY A 418 -1.23 -2.35 -0.49
C GLY A 418 -1.20 -1.15 -1.45
N TRP A 419 -0.06 -0.94 -2.13
CA TRP A 419 0.15 0.19 -3.04
C TRP A 419 -0.94 0.31 -4.12
N SER A 420 -1.31 -0.81 -4.76
CA SER A 420 -2.35 -0.82 -5.81
C SER A 420 -3.72 -0.47 -5.26
N GLY A 421 -4.06 -1.01 -4.08
CA GLY A 421 -5.29 -0.67 -3.38
C GLY A 421 -5.33 0.81 -3.00
N ALA A 422 -4.23 1.34 -2.45
CA ALA A 422 -4.10 2.76 -2.14
C ALA A 422 -4.20 3.64 -3.39
N TYR A 423 -3.58 3.25 -4.50
CA TYR A 423 -3.71 3.95 -5.79
C TYR A 423 -5.15 3.94 -6.30
N ILE A 424 -5.82 2.79 -6.30
CA ILE A 424 -7.22 2.68 -6.69
C ILE A 424 -8.11 3.55 -5.80
N VAL A 425 -7.90 3.54 -4.48
CA VAL A 425 -8.64 4.37 -3.51
C VAL A 425 -8.47 5.86 -3.80
N VAL A 426 -7.29 6.29 -4.23
CA VAL A 426 -7.02 7.69 -4.61
C VAL A 426 -7.62 7.99 -5.99
N ILE A 427 -7.22 7.26 -7.03
CA ILE A 427 -7.59 7.60 -8.41
C ILE A 427 -9.09 7.42 -8.68
N SER A 428 -9.75 6.43 -8.05
CA SER A 428 -11.20 6.23 -8.18
C SER A 428 -12.02 7.33 -7.49
N ARG A 429 -11.42 8.04 -6.53
CA ARG A 429 -12.03 9.21 -5.90
C ARG A 429 -11.78 10.47 -6.72
N VAL A 430 -10.56 10.64 -7.24
CA VAL A 430 -10.18 11.76 -8.10
C VAL A 430 -10.99 11.74 -9.39
N ILE A 431 -11.07 10.59 -10.06
CA ILE A 431 -11.91 10.38 -11.26
C ILE A 431 -13.37 10.27 -10.84
N GLY A 432 -13.99 11.42 -10.58
CA GLY A 432 -15.40 11.57 -10.25
C GLY A 432 -16.23 12.21 -11.36
N SER A 433 -17.38 12.78 -11.00
CA SER A 433 -18.23 13.53 -11.94
C SER A 433 -17.61 14.84 -12.43
N GLY A 434 -16.57 15.34 -11.75
CA GLY A 434 -15.95 16.64 -11.98
C GLY A 434 -15.53 16.84 -13.44
N ILE A 435 -14.70 15.96 -13.99
CA ILE A 435 -14.20 16.09 -15.38
C ILE A 435 -15.30 16.01 -16.45
N PHE A 436 -16.44 15.39 -16.16
CA PHE A 436 -17.55 15.29 -17.10
C PHE A 436 -18.44 16.53 -17.08
N ALA A 437 -18.53 17.22 -15.93
CA ALA A 437 -19.49 18.30 -15.70
C ALA A 437 -18.86 19.70 -15.61
N THR A 438 -17.69 19.85 -15.01
CA THR A 438 -17.09 21.18 -14.78
C THR A 438 -16.57 21.88 -16.03
N PRO A 439 -16.04 21.21 -17.09
CA PRO A 439 -15.46 21.90 -18.25
C PRO A 439 -16.39 22.89 -18.96
N GLY A 440 -17.66 22.52 -19.17
CA GLY A 440 -18.64 23.42 -19.79
C GLY A 440 -18.93 24.63 -18.91
N SER A 441 -19.17 24.41 -17.61
CA SER A 441 -19.39 25.50 -16.64
C SER A 441 -18.19 26.45 -16.49
N ILE A 442 -16.96 25.93 -16.48
CA ILE A 442 -15.73 26.72 -16.40
C ILE A 442 -15.60 27.57 -17.66
N THR A 443 -15.76 26.96 -18.84
CA THR A 443 -15.65 27.63 -20.14
C THR A 443 -16.72 28.69 -20.32
N LYS A 444 -17.95 28.43 -19.87
CA LYS A 444 -19.04 29.42 -19.82
C LYS A 444 -18.65 30.65 -19.00
N SER A 445 -18.04 30.43 -17.84
CA SER A 445 -17.69 31.49 -16.89
C SER A 445 -16.53 32.34 -17.41
N VAL A 446 -15.46 31.72 -17.92
CA VAL A 446 -14.24 32.42 -18.36
C VAL A 446 -14.26 32.87 -19.81
N GLY A 447 -15.20 32.38 -20.61
CA GLY A 447 -15.48 32.86 -21.96
C GLY A 447 -14.54 32.37 -23.06
N SER A 448 -13.32 31.92 -22.76
CA SER A 448 -12.31 31.53 -23.75
C SER A 448 -11.71 30.16 -23.53
N ILE A 449 -11.18 29.56 -24.61
CA ILE A 449 -10.49 28.25 -24.59
C ILE A 449 -9.18 28.36 -23.79
N GLY A 450 -8.43 29.44 -24.01
CA GLY A 450 -7.12 29.69 -23.42
C GLY A 450 -7.16 29.80 -21.90
N ILE A 451 -8.09 30.59 -21.34
CA ILE A 451 -8.25 30.66 -19.87
C ILE A 451 -8.73 29.32 -19.32
N SER A 452 -9.68 28.65 -19.98
CA SER A 452 -10.20 27.36 -19.51
C SER A 452 -9.08 26.33 -19.37
N LEU A 453 -8.23 26.16 -20.39
CA LEU A 453 -7.06 25.26 -20.32
C LEU A 453 -6.01 25.72 -19.30
N LEU A 454 -5.75 27.03 -19.20
CA LEU A 454 -4.82 27.58 -18.21
C LEU A 454 -5.28 27.28 -16.78
N LEU A 455 -6.58 27.35 -16.51
CA LEU A 455 -7.13 27.01 -15.19
C LEU A 455 -6.99 25.54 -14.85
N TRP A 456 -7.07 24.62 -15.82
CA TRP A 456 -6.79 23.19 -15.58
C TRP A 456 -5.33 22.94 -15.20
N VAL A 457 -4.39 23.63 -15.86
CA VAL A 457 -2.96 23.58 -15.50
C VAL A 457 -2.72 24.21 -14.13
N ALA A 458 -3.28 25.40 -13.89
CA ALA A 458 -3.17 26.08 -12.60
C ALA A 458 -3.74 25.22 -11.47
N GLY A 459 -4.92 24.63 -11.66
CA GLY A 459 -5.52 23.72 -10.70
C GLY A 459 -4.68 22.47 -10.43
N ALA A 460 -4.02 21.90 -11.44
CA ALA A 460 -3.08 20.80 -11.24
C ALA A 460 -1.88 21.20 -10.36
N VAL A 461 -1.33 22.41 -10.57
CA VAL A 461 -0.26 22.97 -9.73
C VAL A 461 -0.73 23.18 -8.30
N LEU A 462 -1.92 23.76 -8.11
CA LEU A 462 -2.52 23.96 -6.78
C LEU A 462 -2.76 22.63 -6.06
N ALA A 463 -3.25 21.62 -6.77
CA ALA A 463 -3.42 20.27 -6.28
C ALA A 463 -2.07 19.65 -5.88
N ALA A 464 -1.00 19.88 -6.65
CA ALA A 464 0.35 19.45 -6.32
C ALA A 464 0.86 20.09 -5.02
N CYS A 465 0.63 21.39 -4.83
CA CYS A 465 1.00 22.09 -3.60
C CYS A 465 0.24 21.52 -2.39
N GLY A 466 -1.09 21.38 -2.50
CA GLY A 466 -1.91 20.79 -1.43
C GLY A 466 -1.54 19.34 -1.11
N LEU A 467 -1.24 18.54 -2.13
CA LEU A 467 -0.75 17.18 -1.96
C LEU A 467 0.61 17.17 -1.25
N SER A 468 1.56 18.03 -1.61
CA SER A 468 2.87 18.08 -0.95
C SER A 468 2.77 18.35 0.55
N ILE A 469 1.88 19.26 0.96
CA ILE A 469 1.61 19.56 2.38
C ILE A 469 0.98 18.33 3.07
N SER A 470 0.01 17.70 2.41
CA SER A 470 -0.66 16.50 2.90
C SER A 470 0.30 15.30 3.02
N LEU A 471 1.30 15.20 2.13
CA LEU A 471 2.33 14.17 2.17
C LEU A 471 3.28 14.34 3.34
N GLU A 472 3.68 15.58 3.66
CA GLU A 472 4.53 15.82 4.84
C GLU A 472 3.79 15.47 6.13
N TYR A 473 2.54 15.91 6.27
CA TYR A 473 1.72 15.50 7.41
C TYR A 473 1.51 13.99 7.46
N GLY A 474 1.10 13.35 6.37
CA GLY A 474 0.81 11.91 6.36
C GLY A 474 2.05 11.03 6.53
N CYS A 475 3.22 11.51 6.12
CA CYS A 475 4.49 10.81 6.39
C CYS A 475 5.01 11.04 7.81
N MET A 476 4.67 12.18 8.42
CA MET A 476 5.02 12.52 9.81
C MET A 476 4.08 11.84 10.80
N LEU A 477 2.79 11.73 10.46
CA LEU A 477 1.72 11.14 11.26
C LEU A 477 1.01 10.06 10.43
N PRO A 478 1.58 8.85 10.31
CA PRO A 478 1.03 7.78 9.49
C PRO A 478 -0.17 7.08 10.16
N ARG A 479 -1.16 7.87 10.61
CA ARG A 479 -2.39 7.42 11.26
C ARG A 479 -3.63 7.79 10.45
N SER A 480 -4.68 6.97 10.53
CA SER A 480 -5.95 7.24 9.86
C SER A 480 -6.63 8.50 10.42
N GLY A 481 -7.29 9.26 9.56
CA GLY A 481 -8.07 10.45 9.95
C GLY A 481 -7.73 11.74 9.21
N GLY A 482 -6.68 11.74 8.39
CA GLY A 482 -6.37 12.84 7.46
C GLY A 482 -6.34 14.23 8.11
N GLU A 483 -7.08 15.17 7.52
CA GLU A 483 -7.07 16.58 7.96
C GLU A 483 -7.54 16.77 9.42
N LYS A 484 -8.47 15.94 9.90
CA LYS A 484 -8.91 15.95 11.31
C LYS A 484 -7.72 15.74 12.24
N VAL A 485 -6.97 14.68 11.98
CA VAL A 485 -5.78 14.30 12.73
C VAL A 485 -4.69 15.36 12.65
N TYR A 486 -4.49 15.98 11.48
CA TYR A 486 -3.45 16.99 11.27
C TYR A 486 -3.74 18.26 12.06
N LEU A 487 -4.99 18.75 12.01
CA LEU A 487 -5.40 19.95 12.72
C LEU A 487 -5.45 19.73 14.24
N GLU A 488 -5.94 18.58 14.69
CA GLU A 488 -5.97 18.20 16.10
C GLU A 488 -4.56 18.12 16.71
N PHE A 489 -3.61 17.50 15.99
CA PHE A 489 -2.21 17.44 16.40
C PHE A 489 -1.55 18.84 16.46
N THR A 490 -1.89 19.72 15.51
CA THR A 490 -1.24 21.03 15.37
C THR A 490 -1.84 22.13 16.27
N TYR A 491 -3.16 22.07 16.49
CA TYR A 491 -3.96 23.08 17.19
C TYR A 491 -4.69 22.47 18.39
N ARG A 492 -3.93 22.15 19.43
CA ARG A 492 -4.45 21.55 20.68
C ARG A 492 -5.26 22.51 21.57
N HIS A 493 -5.12 23.83 21.36
CA HIS A 493 -5.85 24.85 22.10
C HIS A 493 -6.60 25.81 21.18
N PRO A 494 -7.86 26.19 21.50
CA PRO A 494 -8.70 25.66 22.59
C PRO A 494 -9.09 24.19 22.41
N ARG A 495 -9.26 23.45 23.52
CA ARG A 495 -9.56 22.00 23.50
C ARG A 495 -10.82 21.72 22.69
N PHE A 496 -10.81 20.66 21.88
CA PHE A 496 -11.92 20.22 21.01
C PHE A 496 -12.32 21.15 19.87
N LEU A 497 -11.78 22.36 19.75
CA LEU A 497 -12.21 23.31 18.72
C LEU A 497 -11.87 22.81 17.31
N ALA A 498 -10.63 22.38 17.08
CA ALA A 498 -10.19 21.87 15.78
C ALA A 498 -11.04 20.67 15.33
N SER A 499 -11.23 19.69 16.22
CA SER A 499 -12.05 18.50 15.97
C SER A 499 -13.53 18.85 15.75
N THR A 500 -14.06 19.85 16.46
CA THR A 500 -15.43 20.36 16.25
C THR A 500 -15.58 21.03 14.88
N LEU A 501 -14.62 21.86 14.47
CA LEU A 501 -14.63 22.51 13.16
C LEU A 501 -14.65 21.47 12.02
N VAL A 502 -13.80 20.46 12.11
CA VAL A 502 -13.75 19.37 11.11
C VAL A 502 -15.01 18.50 11.16
N ALA A 503 -15.55 18.21 12.35
CA ALA A 503 -16.80 17.47 12.50
C ALA A 503 -17.99 18.20 11.84
N VAL A 504 -18.13 19.51 12.09
CA VAL A 504 -19.20 20.32 11.50
C VAL A 504 -19.03 20.43 9.98
N GLN A 505 -17.80 20.58 9.50
CA GLN A 505 -17.51 20.53 8.06
C GLN A 505 -17.92 19.19 7.46
N ALA A 506 -17.55 18.06 8.08
CA ALA A 506 -17.90 16.73 7.59
C ALA A 506 -19.43 16.51 7.52
N VAL A 507 -20.17 17.00 8.51
CA VAL A 507 -21.64 16.84 8.55
C VAL A 507 -22.37 17.79 7.60
N LEU A 508 -22.01 19.07 7.59
CA LEU A 508 -22.76 20.09 6.84
C LEU A 508 -22.29 20.25 5.40
N LEU A 509 -21.03 19.93 5.10
CA LEU A 509 -20.42 20.09 3.77
C LEU A 509 -19.99 18.76 3.15
N GLY A 510 -19.95 17.66 3.90
CA GLY A 510 -19.59 16.33 3.38
C GLY A 510 -20.70 15.62 2.58
N PHE A 511 -21.65 16.35 2.01
CA PHE A 511 -22.80 15.77 1.29
C PHE A 511 -22.44 15.25 -0.12
N THR A 512 -23.29 14.40 -0.71
CA THR A 512 -23.08 13.79 -2.05
C THR A 512 -23.98 14.37 -3.15
N ALA A 513 -24.61 15.52 -2.88
CA ALA A 513 -25.62 16.13 -3.75
C ALA A 513 -25.13 16.38 -5.19
N SER A 514 -23.90 16.89 -5.37
CA SER A 514 -23.32 17.19 -6.68
C SER A 514 -23.32 15.98 -7.62
N ASN A 515 -22.87 14.81 -7.16
CA ASN A 515 -22.86 13.58 -7.95
C ASN A 515 -24.27 13.03 -8.21
N CYS A 516 -25.21 13.21 -7.27
CA CYS A 516 -26.60 12.83 -7.48
C CYS A 516 -27.26 13.67 -8.57
N ILE A 517 -26.98 14.98 -8.60
CA ILE A 517 -27.48 15.91 -9.63
C ILE A 517 -26.92 15.54 -11.00
N ILE A 518 -25.63 15.22 -11.11
CA ILE A 518 -25.02 14.75 -12.37
C ILE A 518 -25.65 13.43 -12.82
N PHE A 519 -25.87 12.47 -11.92
CA PHE A 519 -26.61 11.26 -12.25
C PHE A 519 -27.99 11.57 -12.82
N GLY A 520 -28.76 12.44 -12.15
CA GLY A 520 -30.10 12.83 -12.60
C GLY A 520 -30.07 13.45 -13.99
N ARG A 521 -29.16 14.41 -14.22
CA ARG A 521 -29.02 15.12 -15.50
C ARG A 521 -28.64 14.20 -16.65
N TYR A 522 -27.61 13.38 -16.49
CA TYR A 522 -27.16 12.46 -17.55
C TYR A 522 -28.16 11.34 -17.82
N THR A 523 -28.84 10.84 -16.77
CA THR A 523 -29.90 9.83 -16.93
C THR A 523 -31.07 10.39 -17.71
N VAL A 524 -31.54 11.58 -17.32
CA VAL A 524 -32.68 12.23 -17.98
C VAL A 524 -32.32 12.65 -19.41
N TYR A 525 -31.11 13.16 -19.64
CA TYR A 525 -30.62 13.46 -20.99
C TYR A 525 -30.68 12.24 -21.91
N ALA A 526 -30.24 11.08 -21.44
CA ALA A 526 -30.22 9.86 -22.24
C ALA A 526 -31.62 9.34 -22.64
N PHE A 527 -32.64 9.58 -21.82
CA PHE A 527 -34.00 9.07 -22.07
C PHE A 527 -34.98 10.11 -22.64
N VAL A 528 -34.86 11.37 -22.24
CA VAL A 528 -35.85 12.44 -22.48
C VAL A 528 -35.19 13.71 -23.05
N LYS A 529 -33.88 13.68 -23.34
CA LYS A 529 -33.11 14.80 -23.92
C LYS A 529 -33.27 16.09 -23.09
N HIS A 530 -33.64 17.20 -23.73
CA HIS A 530 -33.76 18.52 -23.13
C HIS A 530 -35.16 18.84 -22.58
N ASP A 531 -36.16 17.96 -22.77
CA ASP A 531 -37.57 18.26 -22.48
C ASP A 531 -38.01 17.97 -21.03
N ALA A 532 -37.06 17.63 -20.16
CA ALA A 532 -37.38 17.22 -18.80
C ALA A 532 -37.36 18.37 -17.80
N SER A 533 -38.43 18.48 -17.01
CA SER A 533 -38.54 19.47 -15.94
C SER A 533 -37.49 19.26 -14.84
N ASP A 534 -37.09 20.36 -14.19
CA ASP A 534 -36.22 20.36 -13.02
C ASP A 534 -36.68 19.39 -11.92
N PHE A 535 -38.00 19.27 -11.75
CA PHE A 535 -38.60 18.38 -10.78
C PHE A 535 -38.23 16.91 -11.04
N VAL A 536 -38.29 16.46 -12.31
CA VAL A 536 -37.96 15.07 -12.68
C VAL A 536 -36.49 14.77 -12.42
N GLN A 537 -35.59 15.68 -12.80
CA GLN A 537 -34.16 15.52 -12.57
C GLN A 537 -33.83 15.44 -11.06
N LYS A 538 -34.44 16.30 -10.23
CA LYS A 538 -34.32 16.25 -8.76
C LYS A 538 -34.87 14.96 -8.19
N LEU A 539 -36.01 14.49 -8.70
CA LEU A 539 -36.62 13.24 -8.25
C LEU A 539 -35.72 12.04 -8.54
N VAL A 540 -35.10 11.99 -9.72
CA VAL A 540 -34.14 10.95 -10.09
C VAL A 540 -32.88 11.02 -9.21
N ALA A 541 -32.35 12.22 -8.97
CA ALA A 541 -31.19 12.44 -8.10
C ALA A 541 -31.46 12.02 -6.63
N ALA A 542 -32.59 12.45 -6.07
CA ALA A 542 -33.01 12.08 -4.71
C ALA A 542 -33.36 10.60 -4.60
N GLY A 543 -33.96 10.02 -5.65
CA GLY A 543 -34.24 8.59 -5.76
C GLY A 543 -32.97 7.75 -5.71
N LEU A 544 -31.93 8.15 -6.44
CA LEU A 544 -30.61 7.50 -6.39
C LEU A 544 -30.03 7.52 -4.97
N LEU A 545 -29.97 8.70 -4.34
CA LEU A 545 -29.44 8.85 -2.99
C LEU A 545 -30.19 7.95 -2.01
N THR A 546 -31.53 7.95 -2.09
CA THR A 546 -32.40 7.15 -1.22
C THR A 546 -32.15 5.65 -1.43
N ALA A 547 -32.06 5.19 -2.68
CA ALA A 547 -31.76 3.79 -2.98
C ALA A 547 -30.41 3.36 -2.43
N ILE A 548 -29.37 4.18 -2.59
CA ILE A 548 -28.02 3.90 -2.07
C ILE A 548 -28.02 3.86 -0.54
N THR A 549 -28.69 4.81 0.12
CA THR A 549 -28.82 4.83 1.58
C THR A 549 -29.54 3.58 2.09
N VAL A 550 -30.60 3.12 1.42
CA VAL A 550 -31.30 1.87 1.76
C VAL A 550 -30.40 0.64 1.55
N ILE A 551 -29.67 0.58 0.44
CA ILE A 551 -28.74 -0.53 0.14
C ILE A 551 -27.64 -0.61 1.20
N HIS A 552 -26.96 0.49 1.52
CA HIS A 552 -25.92 0.46 2.55
C HIS A 552 -26.48 0.32 3.97
N GLY A 553 -27.71 0.79 4.21
CA GLY A 553 -28.40 0.69 5.49
C GLY A 553 -28.89 -0.73 5.81
N GLY A 554 -29.35 -1.50 4.81
CA GLY A 554 -29.85 -2.87 5.01
C GLY A 554 -28.91 -3.99 4.54
N HIS A 555 -28.10 -3.74 3.50
CA HIS A 555 -27.35 -4.77 2.77
C HIS A 555 -25.93 -4.30 2.42
N VAL A 556 -25.13 -3.95 3.43
CA VAL A 556 -23.82 -3.31 3.24
C VAL A 556 -22.87 -4.11 2.34
N LYS A 557 -22.87 -5.45 2.43
CA LYS A 557 -22.04 -6.34 1.58
C LYS A 557 -22.39 -6.23 0.11
N THR A 558 -23.69 -6.17 -0.20
CA THR A 558 -24.18 -5.97 -1.57
C THR A 558 -23.78 -4.61 -2.10
N GLY A 559 -23.89 -3.56 -1.28
CA GLY A 559 -23.42 -2.21 -1.64
C GLY A 559 -21.92 -2.19 -1.98
N ILE A 560 -21.09 -2.88 -1.20
CA ILE A 560 -19.64 -3.01 -1.48
C ILE A 560 -19.39 -3.76 -2.80
N ALA A 561 -20.12 -4.85 -3.06
CA ALA A 561 -19.97 -5.58 -4.31
C ALA A 561 -20.34 -4.72 -5.54
N ILE A 562 -21.46 -3.98 -5.45
CA ILE A 562 -21.91 -3.09 -6.53
C ILE A 562 -20.90 -1.96 -6.76
N GLN A 563 -20.47 -1.24 -5.72
CA GLN A 563 -19.54 -0.12 -5.89
C GLN A 563 -18.19 -0.58 -6.47
N ASN A 564 -17.72 -1.79 -6.14
CA ASN A 564 -16.48 -2.35 -6.70
C ASN A 564 -16.63 -2.64 -8.19
N ALA A 565 -17.77 -3.19 -8.62
CA ALA A 565 -18.06 -3.39 -10.04
C ALA A 565 -18.16 -2.05 -10.80
N LEU A 566 -18.85 -1.05 -10.22
CA LEU A 566 -18.96 0.28 -10.81
C LEU A 566 -17.61 1.01 -10.87
N GLY A 567 -16.69 0.76 -9.94
CA GLY A 567 -15.34 1.32 -9.94
C GLY A 567 -14.56 1.02 -11.23
N TRP A 568 -14.61 -0.22 -11.72
CA TRP A 568 -13.95 -0.60 -12.97
C TRP A 568 -14.56 0.06 -14.21
N VAL A 569 -15.87 0.26 -14.21
CA VAL A 569 -16.57 0.99 -15.28
C VAL A 569 -16.07 2.44 -15.38
N LYS A 570 -15.80 3.10 -14.25
CA LYS A 570 -15.25 4.46 -14.22
C LYS A 570 -13.88 4.57 -14.86
N VAL A 571 -12.99 3.64 -14.50
CA VAL A 571 -11.61 3.60 -15.02
C VAL A 571 -11.66 3.40 -16.54
N PHE A 572 -12.48 2.46 -17.00
CA PHE A 572 -12.70 2.23 -18.42
C PHE A 572 -13.19 3.50 -19.14
N LEU A 573 -14.17 4.22 -18.56
CA LEU A 573 -14.72 5.43 -19.17
C LEU A 573 -13.67 6.52 -19.39
N VAL A 574 -12.90 6.89 -18.36
CA VAL A 574 -11.89 7.96 -18.52
C VAL A 574 -10.77 7.56 -19.48
N VAL A 575 -10.33 6.31 -19.41
CA VAL A 575 -9.30 5.80 -20.35
C VAL A 575 -9.84 5.84 -21.77
N SER A 576 -11.07 5.38 -22.00
CA SER A 576 -11.71 5.41 -23.32
C SER A 576 -11.89 6.83 -23.87
N MET A 577 -12.23 7.80 -23.01
CA MET A 577 -12.34 9.21 -23.39
C MET A 577 -11.00 9.83 -23.72
N GLY A 578 -9.94 9.51 -22.97
CA GLY A 578 -8.58 9.94 -23.28
C GLY A 578 -8.14 9.43 -24.65
N PHE A 579 -8.40 8.16 -24.97
CA PHE A 579 -8.08 7.58 -26.27
C PHE A 579 -8.98 8.09 -27.40
N ALA A 580 -10.27 8.31 -27.17
CA ALA A 580 -11.15 8.94 -28.14
C ALA A 580 -10.68 10.35 -28.49
N GLY A 581 -10.27 11.13 -27.49
CA GLY A 581 -9.65 12.44 -27.68
C GLY A 581 -8.37 12.36 -28.51
N LEU A 582 -7.47 11.42 -28.18
CA LEU A 582 -6.24 11.21 -28.93
C LEU A 582 -6.51 10.77 -30.38
N TYR A 583 -7.50 9.90 -30.59
CA TYR A 583 -7.89 9.43 -31.92
C TYR A 583 -8.40 10.58 -32.79
N VAL A 584 -9.28 11.44 -32.26
CA VAL A 584 -9.77 12.62 -32.97
C VAL A 584 -8.63 13.54 -33.39
N ILE A 585 -7.63 13.74 -32.52
CA ILE A 585 -6.46 14.59 -32.81
C ILE A 585 -5.59 13.96 -33.91
N LEU A 586 -5.35 12.64 -33.85
CA LEU A 586 -4.42 11.94 -34.75
C LEU A 586 -5.00 11.56 -36.11
N PHE A 587 -6.30 11.23 -36.18
CA PHE A 587 -6.93 10.59 -37.35
C PHE A 587 -8.10 11.39 -37.94
N ARG A 588 -8.21 12.68 -37.62
CA ARG A 588 -9.31 13.56 -38.08
C ARG A 588 -9.52 13.45 -39.61
N PRO A 589 -10.67 12.94 -40.10
CA PRO A 589 -10.98 12.89 -41.53
C PRO A 589 -11.14 14.31 -42.09
N ARG A 590 -10.53 14.61 -43.24
CA ARG A 590 -10.59 15.94 -43.88
C ARG A 590 -11.91 16.22 -44.62
N ASP A 591 -12.75 15.21 -44.83
CA ASP A 591 -13.79 15.24 -45.87
C ASP A 591 -15.24 15.21 -45.35
N ALA A 592 -15.50 15.40 -44.04
CA ALA A 592 -16.86 15.53 -43.53
C ALA A 592 -17.34 16.99 -43.65
N GLU A 593 -18.46 17.20 -44.34
CA GLU A 593 -19.13 18.50 -44.52
C GLU A 593 -19.17 19.29 -43.20
N ARG A 594 -18.42 20.40 -43.17
CA ARG A 594 -18.27 21.26 -41.99
C ARG A 594 -19.46 22.21 -41.84
N PRO A 595 -19.91 22.50 -40.61
CA PRO A 595 -20.38 23.82 -40.26
C PRO A 595 -19.22 24.82 -40.40
N GLU A 596 -19.42 25.94 -41.10
CA GLU A 596 -18.40 26.97 -41.43
C GLU A 596 -17.60 27.53 -40.22
N SER A 597 -18.00 27.22 -38.98
CA SER A 597 -17.52 27.84 -37.74
C SER A 597 -16.34 27.14 -37.03
N VAL A 598 -15.73 26.09 -37.60
CA VAL A 598 -14.58 25.39 -36.97
C VAL A 598 -13.33 25.60 -37.82
N THR A 599 -12.59 26.66 -37.51
CA THR A 599 -11.39 27.13 -38.23
C THR A 599 -10.25 26.10 -38.24
N GLU A 600 -9.53 26.04 -39.37
CA GLU A 600 -8.55 24.98 -39.70
C GLU A 600 -7.25 24.99 -38.87
N THR A 601 -6.99 26.06 -38.13
CA THR A 601 -5.89 26.19 -37.18
C THR A 601 -6.31 27.25 -36.17
N LEU A 602 -6.50 26.88 -34.89
CA LEU A 602 -6.69 27.85 -33.81
C LEU A 602 -5.48 28.80 -33.80
N SER A 603 -5.70 30.08 -34.12
CA SER A 603 -4.67 31.10 -33.99
C SER A 603 -4.36 31.34 -32.51
N TRP A 604 -3.21 31.93 -32.20
CA TRP A 604 -2.90 32.32 -30.82
C TRP A 604 -3.95 33.27 -30.25
N ASP A 605 -4.45 34.19 -31.07
CA ASP A 605 -5.44 35.20 -30.65
C ASP A 605 -6.82 34.58 -30.44
N ASP A 606 -7.20 33.59 -31.24
CA ASP A 606 -8.49 32.86 -31.13
C ASP A 606 -8.62 32.15 -29.77
N LEU A 607 -7.51 31.70 -29.19
CA LEU A 607 -7.52 31.05 -27.86
C LEU A 607 -7.98 32.01 -26.76
N TRP A 608 -7.70 33.31 -26.91
CA TRP A 608 -7.95 34.31 -25.89
C TRP A 608 -9.20 35.15 -26.17
N GLU A 609 -9.88 34.93 -27.29
CA GLU A 609 -11.09 35.66 -27.64
C GLU A 609 -12.21 35.46 -26.60
N GLY A 610 -12.86 36.56 -26.20
CA GLY A 610 -13.94 36.54 -25.20
C GLY A 610 -13.49 36.25 -23.76
N SER A 611 -12.18 36.32 -23.49
CA SER A 611 -11.60 36.06 -22.17
C SER A 611 -12.13 36.98 -21.07
N ASN A 612 -12.63 36.37 -19.99
CA ASN A 612 -13.04 37.08 -18.78
C ASN A 612 -12.03 36.87 -17.65
N TRP A 613 -11.21 37.90 -17.40
CA TRP A 613 -10.16 37.91 -16.38
C TRP A 613 -10.63 38.39 -15.00
N SER A 614 -11.94 38.46 -14.76
CA SER A 614 -12.47 38.86 -13.45
C SER A 614 -12.01 37.90 -12.36
N TRP A 615 -11.42 38.45 -11.29
CA TRP A 615 -10.94 37.64 -10.16
C TRP A 615 -12.04 36.79 -9.52
N GLY A 616 -13.24 37.37 -9.34
CA GLY A 616 -14.39 36.62 -8.81
C GLY A 616 -14.72 35.39 -9.65
N ILE A 617 -14.74 35.54 -10.98
CA ILE A 617 -15.03 34.45 -11.93
C ILE A 617 -13.91 33.41 -11.97
N ILE A 618 -12.65 33.87 -12.01
CA ILE A 618 -11.49 32.98 -11.95
C ILE A 618 -11.50 32.17 -10.64
N SER A 619 -11.86 32.80 -9.52
CA SER A 619 -11.88 32.15 -8.21
C SER A 619 -12.91 31.03 -8.11
N THR A 620 -14.14 31.25 -8.59
CA THR A 620 -15.18 30.21 -8.58
C THR A 620 -14.88 29.13 -9.62
N ALA A 621 -14.26 29.47 -10.75
CA ALA A 621 -13.75 28.48 -11.70
C ALA A 621 -12.63 27.62 -11.07
N LEU A 622 -11.73 28.20 -10.26
CA LEU A 622 -10.72 27.45 -9.52
C LEU A 622 -11.31 26.52 -8.46
N PHE A 623 -12.43 26.86 -7.82
CA PHE A 623 -13.16 25.93 -6.95
C PHE A 623 -13.67 24.71 -7.73
N LYS A 624 -14.21 24.91 -8.94
CA LYS A 624 -14.69 23.83 -9.82
C LYS A 624 -13.55 22.93 -10.32
N VAL A 625 -12.40 23.52 -10.68
CA VAL A 625 -11.20 22.73 -11.03
C VAL A 625 -10.68 21.97 -9.81
N SER A 626 -10.61 22.61 -8.64
CA SER A 626 -10.17 21.98 -7.40
C SER A 626 -11.06 20.79 -7.01
N TYR A 627 -12.38 20.93 -7.17
CA TYR A 627 -13.33 19.84 -6.99
C TYR A 627 -13.02 18.65 -7.92
N SER A 628 -12.59 18.90 -9.15
CA SER A 628 -12.26 17.84 -10.11
C SER A 628 -11.00 17.05 -9.71
N TYR A 629 -10.07 17.67 -8.96
CA TYR A 629 -8.89 17.02 -8.38
C TYR A 629 -9.09 16.55 -6.93
N ALA A 630 -10.27 16.71 -6.35
CA ALA A 630 -10.54 16.31 -4.98
C ALA A 630 -10.38 14.79 -4.80
N GLY A 631 -9.75 14.37 -3.70
CA GLY A 631 -9.51 12.95 -3.40
C GLY A 631 -8.05 12.50 -3.42
N LEU A 632 -7.11 13.36 -3.83
CA LEU A 632 -5.67 13.03 -3.82
C LEU A 632 -5.13 12.63 -2.44
N HIS A 633 -5.73 13.17 -1.38
CA HIS A 633 -5.38 12.87 0.01
C HIS A 633 -6.28 11.78 0.63
N ASN A 634 -7.11 11.09 -0.16
CA ASN A 634 -8.09 10.13 0.39
C ASN A 634 -7.42 8.95 1.13
N VAL A 635 -6.22 8.55 0.69
CA VAL A 635 -5.41 7.54 1.37
C VAL A 635 -4.99 7.97 2.78
N ASN A 636 -4.89 9.29 3.05
CA ASN A 636 -4.57 9.84 4.37
C ASN A 636 -5.66 9.52 5.40
N ASN A 637 -6.89 9.25 4.95
CA ASN A 637 -8.00 8.90 5.84
C ASN A 637 -7.94 7.44 6.31
N VAL A 638 -7.15 6.59 5.65
CA VAL A 638 -7.10 5.14 5.89
C VAL A 638 -5.67 4.61 6.11
N LEU A 639 -4.74 5.46 6.57
CA LEU A 639 -3.32 5.10 6.72
C LEU A 639 -3.06 3.93 7.67
N ASN A 640 -3.92 3.70 8.68
CA ASN A 640 -3.81 2.54 9.57
C ASN A 640 -4.00 1.21 8.81
N GLU A 641 -4.71 1.22 7.69
CA GLU A 641 -4.89 0.05 6.83
C GLU A 641 -3.81 -0.04 5.76
N VAL A 642 -3.04 1.03 5.50
CA VAL A 642 -2.05 1.07 4.41
C VAL A 642 -0.77 0.35 4.80
N LYS A 643 -0.33 -0.60 3.97
CA LYS A 643 0.97 -1.26 4.10
C LYS A 643 2.08 -0.26 3.76
N ASP A 644 3.07 -0.13 4.66
CA ASP A 644 4.15 0.85 4.57
C ASP A 644 3.64 2.25 4.18
N PRO A 645 2.89 2.92 5.09
CA PRO A 645 2.15 4.14 4.77
C PRO A 645 3.03 5.26 4.24
N VAL A 646 4.26 5.40 4.76
CA VAL A 646 5.21 6.43 4.32
C VAL A 646 5.64 6.21 2.87
N ARG A 647 6.08 5.00 2.51
CA ARG A 647 6.51 4.71 1.13
C ARG A 647 5.34 4.76 0.15
N THR A 648 4.19 4.26 0.56
CA THR A 648 2.96 4.27 -0.25
C THR A 648 2.50 5.70 -0.52
N LEU A 649 2.44 6.57 0.50
CA LEU A 649 2.09 7.98 0.33
C LEU A 649 3.00 8.70 -0.65
N LYS A 650 4.33 8.57 -0.47
CA LYS A 650 5.34 9.25 -1.30
C LYS A 650 5.25 8.91 -2.79
N SER A 651 4.63 7.80 -3.15
CA SER A 651 4.54 7.33 -4.55
C SER A 651 3.11 7.44 -5.11
N VAL A 652 2.10 6.95 -4.39
CA VAL A 652 0.70 6.91 -4.86
C VAL A 652 0.16 8.30 -5.16
N GLY A 653 0.36 9.27 -4.25
CA GLY A 653 -0.16 10.62 -4.40
C GLY A 653 0.34 11.29 -5.69
N PRO A 654 1.66 11.43 -5.89
CA PRO A 654 2.22 12.04 -7.10
C PRO A 654 1.83 11.33 -8.40
N ILE A 655 1.79 10.00 -8.40
CA ILE A 655 1.42 9.21 -9.59
C ILE A 655 -0.07 9.39 -9.94
N ALA A 656 -0.94 9.41 -8.92
CA ALA A 656 -2.37 9.66 -9.13
C ALA A 656 -2.62 11.09 -9.65
N LEU A 657 -1.92 12.09 -9.11
CA LEU A 657 -1.99 13.46 -9.60
C LEU A 657 -1.53 13.57 -11.07
N LEU A 658 -0.40 12.96 -11.41
CA LEU A 658 0.11 12.97 -12.79
C LEU A 658 -0.88 12.30 -13.75
N THR A 659 -1.44 11.15 -13.35
CA THR A 659 -2.45 10.43 -14.14
C THR A 659 -3.67 11.32 -14.41
N ALA A 660 -4.25 11.91 -13.36
CA ALA A 660 -5.42 12.78 -13.49
C ALA A 660 -5.13 14.02 -14.34
N CYS A 661 -3.98 14.66 -14.13
CA CYS A 661 -3.56 15.84 -14.89
C CYS A 661 -3.51 15.56 -16.41
N VAL A 662 -2.85 14.46 -16.80
CA VAL A 662 -2.73 14.08 -18.22
C VAL A 662 -4.10 13.82 -18.83
N PHE A 663 -4.93 13.01 -18.19
CA PHE A 663 -6.25 12.68 -18.75
C PHE A 663 -7.20 13.87 -18.77
N TYR A 664 -7.19 14.72 -17.74
CA TYR A 664 -8.07 15.89 -17.70
C TYR A 664 -7.72 16.91 -18.78
N LEU A 665 -6.42 17.16 -19.02
CA LEU A 665 -5.99 18.03 -20.11
C LEU A 665 -6.37 17.45 -21.47
N LEU A 666 -6.13 16.15 -21.69
CA LEU A 666 -6.50 15.48 -22.95
C LEU A 666 -8.00 15.54 -23.23
N VAL A 667 -8.84 15.30 -22.21
CA VAL A 667 -10.30 15.36 -22.35
C VAL A 667 -10.78 16.79 -22.64
N ASN A 668 -10.23 17.80 -21.97
CA ASN A 668 -10.59 19.20 -22.25
C ASN A 668 -10.19 19.61 -23.68
N ILE A 669 -8.98 19.25 -24.12
CA ILE A 669 -8.54 19.50 -25.50
C ILE A 669 -9.47 18.78 -26.49
N ALA A 670 -9.89 17.55 -26.18
CA ALA A 670 -10.82 16.81 -27.02
C ALA A 670 -12.19 17.48 -27.13
N TYR A 671 -12.73 18.05 -26.05
CA TYR A 671 -13.98 18.82 -26.11
C TYR A 671 -13.87 20.01 -27.07
N PHE A 672 -12.82 20.82 -26.95
CA PHE A 672 -12.60 21.96 -27.85
C PHE A 672 -12.31 21.55 -29.30
N ALA A 673 -11.77 20.35 -29.51
CA ALA A 673 -11.51 19.80 -30.84
C ALA A 673 -12.79 19.24 -31.52
N VAL A 674 -13.83 18.88 -30.77
CA VAL A 674 -15.03 18.22 -31.33
C VAL A 674 -16.25 19.12 -31.32
N ILE A 675 -16.40 19.95 -30.28
CA ILE A 675 -17.62 20.72 -30.04
C ILE A 675 -17.32 22.22 -30.27
N PRO A 676 -18.18 22.94 -31.01
CA PRO A 676 -18.08 24.40 -31.11
C PRO A 676 -18.13 25.10 -29.75
N LEU A 677 -17.34 26.15 -29.57
CA LEU A 677 -17.17 26.83 -28.28
C LEU A 677 -18.50 27.30 -27.67
N GLN A 678 -19.40 27.85 -28.49
CA GLN A 678 -20.70 28.34 -28.00
C GLN A 678 -21.56 27.20 -27.45
N GLU A 679 -21.58 26.05 -28.12
CA GLU A 679 -22.31 24.88 -27.64
C GLU A 679 -21.71 24.33 -26.34
N ILE A 680 -20.38 24.39 -26.17
CA ILE A 680 -19.74 24.04 -24.88
C ILE A 680 -20.24 24.96 -23.77
N LYS A 681 -20.30 26.28 -24.01
CA LYS A 681 -20.79 27.26 -23.03
C LYS A 681 -22.26 27.03 -22.66
N ASP A 682 -23.07 26.63 -23.63
CA ASP A 682 -24.51 26.41 -23.44
C ASP A 682 -24.82 25.03 -22.84
N SER A 683 -23.93 24.05 -23.02
CA SER A 683 -24.10 22.68 -22.50
C SER A 683 -24.08 22.59 -20.97
N GLY A 684 -23.47 23.56 -20.28
CA GLY A 684 -23.27 23.54 -18.84
C GLY A 684 -22.55 22.27 -18.39
N GLU A 685 -23.24 21.46 -17.60
CA GLU A 685 -22.74 20.22 -17.00
C GLU A 685 -22.87 18.99 -17.94
N LEU A 686 -23.40 19.15 -19.15
CA LEU A 686 -23.64 18.06 -20.12
C LEU A 686 -22.61 18.02 -21.25
N VAL A 687 -21.50 18.75 -21.15
CA VAL A 687 -20.45 18.83 -22.20
C VAL A 687 -19.97 17.45 -22.67
N ALA A 688 -19.81 16.48 -21.75
CA ALA A 688 -19.39 15.14 -22.11
C ALA A 688 -20.45 14.36 -22.92
N ALA A 689 -21.74 14.59 -22.65
CA ALA A 689 -22.81 13.95 -23.40
C ALA A 689 -22.85 14.49 -24.84
N LEU A 690 -22.71 15.81 -24.98
CA LEU A 690 -22.61 16.46 -26.29
C LEU A 690 -21.39 15.96 -27.08
N PHE A 691 -20.25 15.77 -26.42
CA PHE A 691 -19.04 15.23 -27.04
C PHE A 691 -19.26 13.83 -27.60
N PHE A 692 -19.90 12.97 -26.82
CA PHE A 692 -20.18 11.61 -27.25
C PHE A 692 -21.24 11.54 -28.35
N GLU A 693 -22.26 12.38 -28.29
CA GLU A 693 -23.25 12.50 -29.36
C GLU A 693 -22.59 12.89 -30.69
N ARG A 694 -21.62 13.82 -30.66
CA ARG A 694 -20.83 14.20 -31.85
C ARG A 694 -19.95 13.08 -32.40
N LEU A 695 -19.38 12.23 -31.55
CA LEU A 695 -18.46 11.17 -31.97
C LEU A 695 -19.12 9.87 -32.41
N PHE A 696 -20.16 9.45 -31.69
CA PHE A 696 -20.75 8.12 -31.82
C PHE A 696 -22.22 8.16 -32.27
N GLY A 697 -22.72 9.36 -32.59
CA GLY A 697 -24.07 9.59 -33.09
C GLY A 697 -25.18 9.30 -32.07
N ASN A 698 -26.42 9.34 -32.55
CA ASN A 698 -27.62 9.38 -31.70
C ASN A 698 -27.93 8.07 -30.96
N SER A 699 -27.34 6.93 -31.35
CA SER A 699 -27.64 5.65 -30.68
C SER A 699 -26.69 5.39 -29.51
N ILE A 700 -25.38 5.31 -29.79
CA ILE A 700 -24.37 5.01 -28.76
C ILE A 700 -23.96 6.29 -28.01
N GLY A 701 -23.77 7.39 -28.73
CA GLY A 701 -23.28 8.66 -28.20
C GLY A 701 -24.28 9.42 -27.33
N GLN A 702 -25.55 9.42 -27.70
CA GLN A 702 -26.60 10.14 -26.95
C GLN A 702 -27.19 9.34 -25.80
N THR A 703 -27.16 8.00 -25.87
CA THR A 703 -27.84 7.15 -24.88
C THR A 703 -26.86 6.37 -24.01
N VAL A 704 -26.01 5.52 -24.60
CA VAL A 704 -25.19 4.55 -23.85
C VAL A 704 -24.08 5.26 -23.06
N LEU A 705 -23.33 6.15 -23.69
CA LEU A 705 -22.18 6.80 -23.04
C LEU A 705 -22.59 7.82 -21.96
N PRO A 706 -23.65 8.63 -22.14
CA PRO A 706 -24.21 9.46 -21.07
C PRO A 706 -24.74 8.62 -19.89
N LEU A 707 -25.40 7.48 -20.14
CA LEU A 707 -25.77 6.56 -19.06
C LEU A 707 -24.56 5.97 -18.34
N ALA A 708 -23.47 5.71 -19.05
CA ALA A 708 -22.23 5.26 -18.42
C ALA A 708 -21.63 6.34 -17.51
N ILE A 709 -21.70 7.63 -17.88
CA ILE A 709 -21.35 8.75 -16.99
C ILE A 709 -22.30 8.82 -15.79
N ALA A 710 -23.61 8.64 -16.00
CA ALA A 710 -24.55 8.59 -14.89
C ALA A 710 -24.17 7.46 -13.91
N VAL A 711 -23.94 6.25 -14.40
CA VAL A 711 -23.50 5.10 -13.61
C VAL A 711 -22.17 5.37 -12.89
N SER A 712 -21.24 6.10 -13.53
CA SER A 712 -20.01 6.59 -12.88
C SER A 712 -20.32 7.51 -11.69
N ALA A 713 -21.20 8.50 -11.88
CA ALA A 713 -21.64 9.38 -10.80
C ALA A 713 -22.32 8.60 -9.66
N ALA A 714 -23.20 7.65 -9.98
CA ALA A 714 -23.85 6.76 -9.01
C ALA A 714 -22.83 5.93 -8.21
N GLY A 715 -21.81 5.37 -8.88
CA GLY A 715 -20.73 4.66 -8.21
C GLY A 715 -19.94 5.57 -7.25
N ASN A 716 -19.78 6.86 -7.56
CA ASN A 716 -19.15 7.81 -6.64
C ASN A 716 -20.05 8.14 -5.44
N VAL A 717 -21.37 8.24 -5.64
CA VAL A 717 -22.34 8.38 -4.55
C VAL A 717 -22.28 7.19 -3.61
N MET A 718 -22.20 5.95 -4.11
CA MET A 718 -22.08 4.75 -3.25
C MET A 718 -20.84 4.82 -2.35
N VAL A 719 -19.66 4.99 -2.97
CA VAL A 719 -18.38 5.04 -2.23
C VAL A 719 -18.37 6.18 -1.21
N THR A 720 -18.82 7.37 -1.60
CA THR A 720 -18.80 8.54 -0.71
C THR A 720 -19.80 8.39 0.43
N THR A 721 -21.01 7.89 0.15
CA THR A 721 -22.04 7.65 1.18
C THR A 721 -21.58 6.59 2.18
N PHE A 722 -20.92 5.52 1.70
CA PHE A 722 -20.34 4.48 2.54
C PHE A 722 -19.25 5.00 3.49
N SER A 723 -18.35 5.84 2.98
CA SER A 723 -17.27 6.44 3.79
C SER A 723 -17.81 7.51 4.75
N ALA A 724 -18.65 8.43 4.27
CA ALA A 724 -19.23 9.50 5.07
C ALA A 724 -20.09 8.96 6.21
N ALA A 725 -20.84 7.88 6.00
CA ALA A 725 -21.61 7.24 7.06
C ALA A 725 -20.74 6.78 8.24
N ARG A 726 -19.54 6.24 7.97
CA ARG A 726 -18.61 5.81 9.03
C ARG A 726 -17.96 6.98 9.73
N VAL A 727 -17.54 8.00 8.97
CA VAL A 727 -17.00 9.24 9.53
C VAL A 727 -18.03 9.88 10.47
N ASN A 728 -19.29 10.01 10.03
CA ASN A 728 -20.36 10.56 10.85
C ASN A 728 -20.70 9.68 12.06
N GLN A 729 -20.68 8.35 11.91
CA GLN A 729 -20.86 7.42 13.03
C GLN A 729 -19.73 7.56 14.07
N GLU A 730 -18.50 7.77 13.62
CA GLU A 730 -17.34 7.93 14.49
C GLU A 730 -17.32 9.30 15.19
N ILE A 731 -17.67 10.38 14.47
CA ILE A 731 -17.92 11.70 15.07
C ILE A 731 -19.00 11.58 16.17
N ALA A 732 -20.04 10.76 15.93
CA ALA A 732 -21.05 10.48 16.94
C ALA A 732 -20.48 9.72 18.15
N ARG A 733 -19.67 8.67 17.94
CA ARG A 733 -19.03 7.88 19.02
C ARG A 733 -18.14 8.74 19.90
N GLN A 734 -17.39 9.64 19.29
CA GLN A 734 -16.53 10.60 19.98
C GLN A 734 -17.33 11.72 20.67
N GLY A 735 -18.68 11.69 20.66
CA GLY A 735 -19.51 12.62 21.42
C GLY A 735 -19.63 14.03 20.84
N PHE A 736 -19.16 14.25 19.61
CA PHE A 736 -19.26 15.55 18.92
C PHE A 736 -20.64 15.81 18.29
N LEU A 737 -21.53 14.82 18.26
CA LEU A 737 -22.93 15.00 17.82
C LEU A 737 -23.93 14.93 18.99
N PRO A 738 -25.02 15.72 18.92
CA PRO A 738 -26.15 15.53 19.83
C PRO A 738 -26.78 14.16 19.60
N TYR A 739 -27.31 13.54 20.66
CA TYR A 739 -27.85 12.18 20.62
C TYR A 739 -26.83 11.14 20.09
N ALA A 740 -25.57 11.30 20.46
CA ALA A 740 -24.45 10.43 20.11
C ALA A 740 -24.78 8.92 20.15
N SER A 741 -25.51 8.45 21.16
CA SER A 741 -25.89 7.03 21.31
C SER A 741 -26.81 6.52 20.20
N LEU A 742 -27.69 7.37 19.66
CA LEU A 742 -28.56 7.02 18.54
C LEU A 742 -27.76 6.96 17.24
N PHE A 743 -26.95 7.98 16.95
CA PHE A 743 -26.24 8.09 15.68
C PHE A 743 -24.99 7.20 15.57
N SER A 744 -24.41 6.78 16.69
CA SER A 744 -23.30 5.82 16.75
C SER A 744 -23.73 4.35 16.65
N SER A 745 -25.03 4.06 16.83
CA SER A 745 -25.55 2.69 16.86
C SER A 745 -25.41 1.96 15.52
N SER A 746 -25.09 0.67 15.58
CA SER A 746 -25.10 -0.25 14.42
C SER A 746 -26.39 -1.08 14.33
N ARG A 747 -27.34 -0.93 15.27
CA ARG A 747 -28.61 -1.68 15.25
C ARG A 747 -29.61 -1.06 14.26
N PRO A 748 -30.54 -1.84 13.67
CA PRO A 748 -30.73 -3.29 13.87
C PRO A 748 -29.94 -4.18 12.91
N PHE A 749 -29.45 -3.66 11.77
CA PHE A 749 -28.89 -4.48 10.68
C PHE A 749 -27.37 -4.69 10.74
N ASN A 750 -26.71 -4.27 11.83
CA ASN A 750 -25.25 -4.22 11.95
C ASN A 750 -24.59 -3.31 10.88
N THR A 751 -25.19 -2.15 10.64
CA THR A 751 -24.78 -1.15 9.64
C THR A 751 -24.77 0.26 10.26
N PRO A 752 -23.99 1.22 9.72
CA PRO A 752 -23.89 2.58 10.27
C PRO A 752 -25.11 3.43 9.91
N LEU A 753 -26.33 2.99 10.26
CA LEU A 753 -27.58 3.63 9.86
C LEU A 753 -27.71 5.06 10.39
N GLY A 754 -27.28 5.29 11.64
CA GLY A 754 -27.25 6.63 12.23
C GLY A 754 -26.38 7.61 11.43
N GLY A 755 -25.14 7.20 11.13
CA GLY A 755 -24.24 7.98 10.29
C GLY A 755 -24.74 8.18 8.85
N LEU A 756 -25.44 7.18 8.29
CA LEU A 756 -26.11 7.30 6.98
C LEU A 756 -27.21 8.38 7.00
N ILE A 757 -28.01 8.48 8.07
CA ILE A 757 -29.05 9.50 8.21
C ILE A 757 -28.44 10.89 8.32
N VAL A 758 -27.37 11.04 9.12
CA VAL A 758 -26.62 12.30 9.27
C VAL A 758 -26.07 12.77 7.92
N HIS A 759 -25.64 11.85 7.05
CA HIS A 759 -25.20 12.15 5.68
C HIS A 759 -26.36 12.44 4.71
N TYR A 760 -27.45 11.69 4.84
CA TYR A 760 -28.60 11.71 3.93
C TYR A 760 -29.36 13.03 4.01
N ILE A 761 -29.63 13.55 5.21
CA ILE A 761 -30.47 14.74 5.39
C ILE A 761 -29.87 15.98 4.71
N PRO A 762 -28.61 16.39 4.98
CA PRO A 762 -28.01 17.53 4.29
C PRO A 762 -27.94 17.32 2.78
N SER A 763 -27.59 16.12 2.34
CA SER A 763 -27.54 15.76 0.92
C SER A 763 -28.90 15.92 0.23
N LEU A 764 -29.98 15.45 0.85
CA LEU A 764 -31.33 15.55 0.30
C LEU A 764 -31.81 17.01 0.25
N LEU A 765 -31.56 17.79 1.30
CA LEU A 765 -31.94 19.21 1.33
C LEU A 765 -31.24 20.00 0.22
N VAL A 766 -29.95 19.76 0.03
CA VAL A 766 -29.16 20.42 -1.03
C VAL A 766 -29.61 20.01 -2.44
N ILE A 767 -30.11 18.78 -2.63
CA ILE A 767 -30.69 18.34 -3.92
C ILE A 767 -32.06 18.99 -4.15
N THR A 768 -32.91 19.04 -3.12
CA THR A 768 -34.35 19.31 -3.29
C THR A 768 -34.69 20.80 -3.22
N LEU A 769 -34.06 21.57 -2.32
CA LEU A 769 -34.42 22.95 -2.05
C LEU A 769 -34.02 23.92 -3.19
N PRO A 770 -32.77 23.97 -3.67
CA PRO A 770 -32.33 25.01 -4.60
C PRO A 770 -32.71 24.69 -6.07
N PRO A 771 -33.03 25.67 -6.93
CA PRO A 771 -33.32 25.45 -8.36
C PRO A 771 -32.13 24.81 -9.11
N LEU A 772 -32.37 23.92 -10.09
CA LEU A 772 -31.27 23.12 -10.68
C LEU A 772 -30.26 23.92 -11.50
N GLY A 773 -30.66 25.06 -12.06
CA GLY A 773 -29.81 25.84 -12.96
C GLY A 773 -28.44 26.18 -12.36
N ASP A 774 -28.45 26.78 -11.17
CA ASP A 774 -27.24 27.29 -10.51
C ASP A 774 -26.75 26.40 -9.36
N VAL A 775 -27.56 25.43 -8.92
CA VAL A 775 -27.27 24.67 -7.70
C VAL A 775 -25.97 23.89 -7.80
N TYR A 776 -25.64 23.32 -8.97
CA TYR A 776 -24.42 22.54 -9.12
C TYR A 776 -23.18 23.41 -8.92
N ALA A 777 -23.09 24.55 -9.62
CA ALA A 777 -22.02 25.53 -9.44
C ALA A 777 -21.95 26.02 -7.99
N PHE A 778 -23.09 26.42 -7.43
CA PHE A 778 -23.18 26.92 -6.06
C PHE A 778 -22.69 25.90 -5.01
N ILE A 779 -23.05 24.62 -5.17
CA ILE A 779 -22.58 23.55 -4.29
C ILE A 779 -21.04 23.51 -4.29
N LEU A 780 -20.43 23.54 -5.47
CA LEU A 780 -18.98 23.48 -5.60
C LEU A 780 -18.28 24.69 -4.98
N ASP A 781 -18.90 25.86 -5.09
CA ASP A 781 -18.34 27.09 -4.51
C ASP A 781 -18.50 27.11 -2.98
N VAL A 782 -19.62 26.60 -2.44
CA VAL A 782 -19.87 26.43 -0.99
C VAL A 782 -18.99 25.35 -0.37
N GLU A 783 -18.61 24.32 -1.10
CA GLU A 783 -17.62 23.33 -0.65
C GLU A 783 -16.20 23.92 -0.71
N GLY A 784 -15.88 24.60 -1.83
CA GLY A 784 -14.55 25.12 -2.12
C GLY A 784 -14.10 26.25 -1.19
N TYR A 785 -15.00 27.19 -0.85
CA TYR A 785 -14.65 28.39 -0.10
C TYR A 785 -14.30 28.13 1.38
N PRO A 786 -15.15 27.48 2.21
CA PRO A 786 -14.78 27.06 3.56
C PRO A 786 -13.55 26.16 3.57
N GLY A 787 -13.41 25.29 2.55
CA GLY A 787 -12.23 24.44 2.37
C GLY A 787 -10.92 25.21 2.30
N GLN A 788 -10.92 26.48 1.86
CA GLN A 788 -9.70 27.30 1.88
C GLN A 788 -9.26 27.71 3.29
N PHE A 789 -10.18 27.85 4.24
CA PHE A 789 -9.85 28.13 5.63
C PHE A 789 -9.14 26.94 6.28
N PHE A 790 -9.67 25.73 6.08
CA PHE A 790 -9.04 24.49 6.55
C PHE A 790 -7.69 24.27 5.89
N ALA A 791 -7.60 24.42 4.57
CA ALA A 791 -6.33 24.29 3.87
C ALA A 791 -5.30 25.34 4.33
N LEU A 792 -5.72 26.58 4.60
CA LEU A 792 -4.84 27.62 5.14
C LEU A 792 -4.37 27.25 6.56
N ALA A 793 -5.27 26.79 7.42
CA ALA A 793 -4.94 26.34 8.77
C ALA A 793 -3.95 25.15 8.74
N THR A 794 -4.21 24.14 7.91
CA THR A 794 -3.30 23.00 7.73
C THR A 794 -1.92 23.46 7.24
N THR A 795 -1.87 24.37 6.27
CA THR A 795 -0.61 24.89 5.70
C THR A 795 0.19 25.76 6.69
N LEU A 796 -0.47 26.66 7.42
CA LEU A 796 0.16 27.48 8.45
C LEU A 796 0.59 26.63 9.65
N GLY A 797 -0.22 25.63 10.01
CA GLY A 797 0.09 24.63 11.02
C GLY A 797 1.39 23.89 10.72
N LEU A 798 1.65 23.58 9.44
CA LEU A 798 2.87 22.88 9.04
C LEU A 798 4.11 23.74 9.31
N LEU A 799 4.04 25.04 9.01
CA LEU A 799 5.10 25.99 9.31
C LEU A 799 5.29 26.19 10.82
N LYS A 800 4.18 26.21 11.58
CA LYS A 800 4.22 26.25 13.05
C LYS A 800 4.96 25.04 13.60
N LEU A 801 4.61 23.82 13.18
CA LEU A 801 5.26 22.58 13.62
C LEU A 801 6.73 22.50 13.24
N ARG A 802 7.12 22.96 12.04
CA ARG A 802 8.53 23.04 11.64
C ARG A 802 9.37 23.95 12.54
N ARG A 803 8.75 24.95 13.18
CA ARG A 803 9.42 25.89 14.10
C ARG A 803 9.38 25.41 15.54
N SER A 804 8.23 24.95 16.01
CA SER A 804 8.04 24.58 17.42
C SER A 804 8.54 23.18 17.75
N HIS A 805 8.54 22.26 16.78
CA HIS A 805 8.90 20.85 16.95
C HIS A 805 9.86 20.39 15.84
N PRO A 806 11.05 20.99 15.69
CA PRO A 806 12.00 20.66 14.62
C PRO A 806 12.50 19.21 14.66
N GLU A 807 12.49 18.58 15.84
CA GLU A 807 12.92 17.20 16.10
C GLU A 807 12.05 16.12 15.46
N LEU A 808 10.77 16.41 15.16
CA LEU A 808 9.87 15.44 14.53
C LEU A 808 10.44 14.91 13.21
N LEU A 809 10.45 13.58 13.07
CA LEU A 809 10.90 12.91 11.85
C LEU A 809 9.95 13.25 10.69
N ARG A 810 10.51 13.79 9.60
CA ARG A 810 9.76 14.18 8.40
C ARG A 810 10.30 13.43 7.19
N PRO A 811 9.84 12.18 6.94
CA PRO A 811 10.34 11.38 5.84
C PRO A 811 10.10 12.03 4.46
N PHE A 812 9.04 12.83 4.33
CA PHE A 812 8.79 13.71 3.19
C PHE A 812 8.73 15.15 3.70
N LYS A 813 9.30 16.09 2.96
CA LYS A 813 9.29 17.52 3.32
C LYS A 813 8.83 18.35 2.12
N ALA A 814 7.67 19.00 2.25
CA ALA A 814 7.10 19.88 1.25
C ALA A 814 8.04 21.05 0.95
N TRP A 815 8.18 21.37 -0.33
CA TRP A 815 9.05 22.46 -0.75
C TRP A 815 8.47 23.82 -0.32
N LEU A 816 9.29 24.67 0.29
CA LEU A 816 8.84 25.96 0.86
C LEU A 816 8.12 26.87 -0.17
N PRO A 817 8.58 27.01 -1.43
CA PRO A 817 7.83 27.72 -2.44
C PRO A 817 6.42 27.18 -2.68
N ALA A 818 6.21 25.86 -2.64
CA ALA A 818 4.88 25.27 -2.76
C ALA A 818 3.99 25.60 -1.55
N VAL A 819 4.57 25.63 -0.35
CA VAL A 819 3.88 26.04 0.89
C VAL A 819 3.46 27.51 0.82
N TRP A 820 4.37 28.40 0.42
CA TRP A 820 4.07 29.84 0.29
C TRP A 820 3.07 30.14 -0.83
N LEU A 821 3.19 29.45 -1.97
CA LEU A 821 2.21 29.54 -3.05
C LEU A 821 0.82 29.12 -2.56
N ARG A 822 0.72 28.01 -1.80
CA ARG A 822 -0.56 27.56 -1.23
C ARG A 822 -1.17 28.59 -0.29
N ILE A 823 -0.36 29.20 0.59
CA ILE A 823 -0.82 30.27 1.49
C ILE A 823 -1.36 31.46 0.69
N GLY A 824 -0.58 31.95 -0.29
CA GLY A 824 -0.98 33.09 -1.12
C GLY A 824 -2.30 32.84 -1.85
N VAL A 825 -2.46 31.64 -2.41
CA VAL A 825 -3.69 31.25 -3.13
C VAL A 825 -4.87 31.08 -2.18
N CYS A 826 -4.70 30.46 -1.00
CA CYS A 826 -5.76 30.42 0.02
C CYS A 826 -6.26 31.82 0.37
N LEU A 827 -5.33 32.74 0.67
CA LEU A 827 -5.68 34.11 1.03
C LEU A 827 -6.39 34.83 -0.12
N ALA A 828 -5.91 34.67 -1.35
CA ALA A 828 -6.53 35.27 -2.52
C ALA A 828 -7.96 34.74 -2.76
N LEU A 829 -8.18 33.42 -2.61
CA LEU A 829 -9.50 32.81 -2.79
C LEU A 829 -10.46 33.16 -1.64
N ILE A 830 -9.97 33.26 -0.39
CA ILE A 830 -10.75 33.77 0.74
C ILE A 830 -11.16 35.23 0.52
N ALA A 831 -10.29 36.02 -0.10
CA ALA A 831 -10.54 37.41 -0.41
C ALA A 831 -11.43 37.63 -1.65
N ALA A 832 -11.69 36.59 -2.45
CA ALA A 832 -12.43 36.72 -3.71
C ALA A 832 -13.83 37.35 -3.60
N PRO A 833 -14.65 37.07 -2.57
CA PRO A 833 -15.96 37.69 -2.41
C PRO A 833 -15.91 39.22 -2.25
N PHE A 834 -14.79 39.79 -1.81
CA PHE A 834 -14.63 41.23 -1.66
C PHE A 834 -14.35 41.96 -2.98
N VAL A 835 -14.15 41.22 -4.08
CA VAL A 835 -13.94 41.78 -5.41
C VAL A 835 -15.19 41.49 -6.26
N PRO A 836 -16.16 42.42 -6.33
CA PRO A 836 -17.42 42.17 -7.03
C PRO A 836 -17.20 42.03 -8.54
N PRO A 837 -17.91 41.11 -9.21
CA PRO A 837 -17.95 41.05 -10.67
C PRO A 837 -18.67 42.29 -11.24
N LYS A 838 -18.34 42.67 -12.48
CA LYS A 838 -18.83 43.92 -13.12
C LYS A 838 -20.35 44.08 -13.13
N GLU A 839 -21.11 42.98 -13.14
CA GLU A 839 -22.58 42.99 -13.19
C GLU A 839 -23.24 42.56 -11.87
N GLY A 840 -22.48 42.40 -10.79
CA GLY A 840 -22.98 41.92 -9.48
C GLY A 840 -23.48 40.47 -9.47
N LYS A 841 -23.43 39.80 -10.63
CA LYS A 841 -23.71 38.38 -10.84
C LYS A 841 -22.40 37.68 -11.19
N GLY A 842 -22.14 36.57 -10.49
CA GLY A 842 -20.98 35.71 -10.75
C GLY A 842 -21.33 34.66 -11.80
N ASP A 843 -21.10 33.41 -11.44
CA ASP A 843 -21.52 32.20 -12.16
C ASP A 843 -22.89 31.65 -11.72
N VAL A 844 -23.57 32.35 -10.82
CA VAL A 844 -24.93 32.08 -10.34
C VAL A 844 -25.84 33.30 -10.59
N SER A 845 -27.15 33.06 -10.72
CA SER A 845 -28.14 34.11 -11.01
C SER A 845 -28.49 35.02 -9.82
N PHE A 846 -28.17 34.58 -8.60
CA PHE A 846 -28.37 35.33 -7.35
C PHE A 846 -27.07 36.02 -6.89
N PHE A 847 -27.10 36.62 -5.69
CA PHE A 847 -25.98 37.40 -5.15
C PHE A 847 -24.66 36.60 -5.18
N TYR A 848 -23.66 37.12 -5.90
CA TYR A 848 -22.44 36.39 -6.25
C TYR A 848 -21.65 35.85 -5.04
N ALA A 849 -21.68 36.56 -3.90
CA ALA A 849 -20.94 36.17 -2.68
C ALA A 849 -21.76 35.30 -1.71
N THR A 850 -22.93 34.80 -2.13
CA THR A 850 -23.79 33.95 -1.27
C THR A 850 -23.05 32.70 -0.79
N TYR A 851 -22.19 32.10 -1.64
CA TYR A 851 -21.41 30.91 -1.25
C TYR A 851 -20.49 31.21 -0.06
N ALA A 852 -19.90 32.41 -0.04
CA ALA A 852 -19.00 32.85 1.02
C ALA A 852 -19.76 33.16 2.30
N ILE A 853 -20.94 33.80 2.20
CA ILE A 853 -21.81 34.03 3.35
C ILE A 853 -22.19 32.71 4.00
N VAL A 854 -22.70 31.75 3.21
CA VAL A 854 -23.08 30.41 3.72
C VAL A 854 -21.87 29.72 4.34
N GLY A 855 -20.72 29.77 3.67
CA GLY A 855 -19.47 29.20 4.16
C GLY A 855 -19.01 29.76 5.51
N ILE A 856 -19.01 31.08 5.66
CA ILE A 856 -18.68 31.75 6.93
C ILE A 856 -19.70 31.43 8.01
N MET A 857 -21.00 31.40 7.68
CA MET A 857 -22.04 31.05 8.64
C MET A 857 -21.86 29.63 9.19
N ILE A 858 -21.42 28.68 8.36
CA ILE A 858 -21.09 27.32 8.79
C ILE A 858 -19.89 27.31 9.75
N LEU A 859 -18.83 28.07 9.46
CA LEU A 859 -17.67 28.18 10.34
C LEU A 859 -18.02 28.86 11.67
N LEU A 860 -18.80 29.94 11.64
CA LEU A 860 -19.29 30.62 12.84
C LEU A 860 -20.22 29.72 13.66
N PHE A 861 -21.09 28.96 12.99
CA PHE A 861 -21.92 27.95 13.64
C PHE A 861 -21.08 26.90 14.34
N ALA A 862 -20.00 26.41 13.71
CA ALA A 862 -19.10 25.43 14.32
C ALA A 862 -18.42 25.97 15.59
N VAL A 863 -17.95 27.22 15.57
CA VAL A 863 -17.37 27.89 16.75
C VAL A 863 -18.43 28.09 17.84
N GLY A 864 -19.64 28.53 17.46
CA GLY A 864 -20.76 28.71 18.39
C GLY A 864 -21.19 27.39 19.03
N TYR A 865 -21.29 26.33 18.24
CA TYR A 865 -21.60 24.98 18.70
C TYR A 865 -20.54 24.46 19.68
N TRP A 866 -19.24 24.63 19.34
CA TRP A 866 -18.14 24.30 20.24
C TRP A 866 -18.27 25.04 21.59
N TYR A 867 -18.48 26.36 21.55
CA TYR A 867 -18.60 27.17 22.75
C TYR A 867 -19.77 26.73 23.62
N VAL A 868 -20.95 26.52 23.02
CA VAL A 868 -22.14 26.09 23.77
C VAL A 868 -21.94 24.70 24.37
N TYR A 869 -21.46 23.74 23.58
CA TYR A 869 -21.42 22.33 23.97
C TYR A 869 -20.24 21.97 24.90
N PHE A 870 -19.05 22.54 24.65
CA PHE A 870 -17.83 22.21 25.39
C PHE A 870 -17.45 23.24 26.47
N VAL A 871 -18.02 24.45 26.43
CA VAL A 871 -17.69 25.51 27.40
C VAL A 871 -18.91 25.90 28.24
N ALA A 872 -19.98 26.40 27.63
CA ALA A 872 -21.11 27.00 28.35
C ALA A 872 -21.98 25.95 29.08
N LEU A 873 -22.38 24.85 28.42
CA LEU A 873 -23.20 23.80 29.03
C LEU A 873 -22.48 23.04 30.15
N PRO A 874 -21.19 22.64 30.00
CA PRO A 874 -20.45 22.00 31.08
C PRO A 874 -20.26 22.93 32.28
N TRP A 875 -19.92 24.20 32.03
CA TRP A 875 -19.82 25.22 33.08
C TRP A 875 -21.13 25.41 33.84
N TRP A 876 -22.27 25.52 33.15
CA TRP A 876 -23.57 25.66 33.81
C TRP A 876 -23.94 24.41 34.62
N ASN A 877 -23.67 23.21 34.10
CA ASN A 877 -24.04 21.96 34.77
C ASN A 877 -23.00 21.47 35.81
N GLY A 878 -21.98 22.27 36.13
CA GLY A 878 -20.96 21.92 37.14
C GLY A 878 -20.10 20.70 36.79
N HIS A 879 -19.92 20.42 35.50
CA HIS A 879 -19.11 19.30 35.02
C HIS A 879 -18.09 19.76 33.97
N ARG A 880 -17.02 18.99 33.78
CA ARG A 880 -16.09 19.12 32.66
C ARG A 880 -16.26 17.93 31.72
N ILE A 881 -15.88 18.13 30.45
CA ILE A 881 -15.86 17.06 29.46
C ILE A 881 -14.41 16.58 29.35
N GLU A 882 -14.19 15.30 29.64
CA GLU A 882 -12.90 14.62 29.54
C GLU A 882 -12.95 13.50 28.49
N GLU A 883 -11.78 13.13 27.98
CA GLU A 883 -11.59 11.99 27.09
C GLU A 883 -11.24 10.76 27.94
N GLU A 884 -11.97 9.68 27.79
CA GLU A 884 -11.71 8.39 28.42
C GLU A 884 -11.42 7.35 27.33
N THR A 885 -10.37 6.57 27.52
CA THR A 885 -10.01 5.48 26.60
C THR A 885 -10.79 4.23 27.00
N GLU A 886 -11.77 3.85 26.18
CA GLU A 886 -12.53 2.61 26.34
C GLU A 886 -11.93 1.58 25.38
N VAL A 887 -11.47 0.44 25.89
CA VAL A 887 -11.04 -0.68 25.05
C VAL A 887 -12.26 -1.57 24.80
N LEU A 888 -12.70 -1.62 23.54
CA LEU A 888 -13.83 -2.44 23.11
C LEU A 888 -13.50 -3.94 23.26
N ASP A 889 -14.54 -4.79 23.25
CA ASP A 889 -14.43 -6.25 23.34
C ASP A 889 -13.53 -6.87 22.24
N ASP A 890 -13.29 -6.15 21.14
CA ASP A 890 -12.42 -6.53 20.03
C ASP A 890 -10.96 -6.06 20.18
N GLY A 891 -10.61 -5.46 21.32
CA GLY A 891 -9.28 -4.92 21.61
C GLY A 891 -9.01 -3.54 21.03
N THR A 892 -9.99 -2.89 20.37
CA THR A 892 -9.84 -1.54 19.82
C THR A 892 -9.99 -0.50 20.94
N SER A 893 -8.97 0.34 21.14
CA SER A 893 -9.09 1.54 21.99
C SER A 893 -9.90 2.61 21.25
N ILE A 894 -11.03 3.03 21.81
CA ILE A 894 -11.81 4.18 21.36
C ILE A 894 -11.73 5.31 22.38
N THR A 895 -11.66 6.56 21.88
CA THR A 895 -11.73 7.75 22.73
C THR A 895 -13.18 8.19 22.85
N LYS A 896 -13.70 8.22 24.07
CA LYS A 896 -15.07 8.64 24.37
C LYS A 896 -15.07 9.87 25.26
N LEU A 897 -15.98 10.79 24.97
CA LEU A 897 -16.16 11.95 25.83
C LEU A 897 -17.08 11.63 27.01
N VAL A 898 -16.57 11.79 28.22
CA VAL A 898 -17.29 11.57 29.47
C VAL A 898 -17.44 12.85 30.27
N LYS A 899 -18.55 12.96 31.00
CA LYS A 899 -18.84 14.10 31.87
C LYS A 899 -18.31 13.81 33.26
N VAL A 900 -17.29 14.53 33.69
CA VAL A 900 -16.69 14.41 35.01
C VAL A 900 -17.15 15.59 35.85
N LYS A 901 -17.74 15.35 37.03
CA LYS A 901 -18.13 16.45 37.94
C LYS A 901 -16.89 17.25 38.34
N ASN A 902 -17.02 18.56 38.43
CA ASN A 902 -15.97 19.36 39.03
C ASN A 902 -15.87 18.96 40.51
N VAL A 903 -14.72 18.44 40.93
CA VAL A 903 -14.45 18.20 42.35
C VAL A 903 -14.38 19.59 42.99
N GLU A 904 -15.26 19.86 43.96
CA GLU A 904 -15.09 21.01 44.84
C GLU A 904 -13.78 20.79 45.59
N GLU A 905 -12.74 21.55 45.26
CA GLU A 905 -11.62 21.74 46.17
C GLU A 905 -12.19 22.35 47.45
N VAL A 906 -12.39 21.50 48.46
CA VAL A 906 -12.59 21.94 49.83
C VAL A 906 -11.26 22.54 50.28
N ASN A 907 -11.29 23.87 50.51
CA ASN A 907 -10.19 24.67 51.05
C ASN A 907 -9.48 24.02 52.24
#